data_AF-A0A379G007-F1
#
_entry.id   AF-A0A379G007-F1
#
_cell.length_a   1.000
_cell.length_b   1.000
_cell.length_c   1.000
_cell.angle_alpha   90.00
_cell.angle_beta   90.00
_cell.angle_gamma   90.00
#
_symmetry.space_group_name_H-M   'P 1'
#
loop_
_entity.id
_entity.type
_entity.pdbx_description
1 polymer ?
#
loop_
_entity_poly.entity_id
_entity_poly.type
_entity_poly.pdbx_seq_one_letter_code
_entity_poly.pdbx_strand_id
1 'polypeptide(L)'
;MLNTIIILALIVASLIIMVLFLFFRRGRRSSVYQIPSLAAPSFKKMIESDYQILSQYLNHNASKNIHVPSQPAWQIKRNSIVATICNAVTRFNLRQEQGNSWRYFIDTVEVQLPEQLEPFLQRQNVMEIIDTDHLPLIVALNSHSLKEFSHEWSASSSVESVLPEAAIQEGEQNTIQLLKVRKESKEEHRLHNSSGWLGAIVVSLSFFLGYLTMISIPVLQGWGLTFAIIVFCIGVFLLFRLRILPKPYQDVQCIYGQPKRWELYGELDKKYSSTVSIGGVDLHYPSYWTPYLKYELNQATNIDLYSSGEVVKYGRCLSIHEEERYYPYKRFKKNILMFSSALLFLVLTMTYQPISLPIKLGIAWLEGTQKVVVTDPMELSIKKIKVGDTLLAKGVGMCYRPPNLNDENQALFVPFDCSGMYWNNINLVTEPQSETVNHAIDLLNSVKNQLHPDKDAPGINPRLQREIMKSGMNIIFDFSEIILKTNVLCGGSESCVKLKNALSNLGGSADDWSTLVKKASSGKLSGAHVLLRAGSAEALEKLVEDTTYDFIRKEIEKEIRKLNSPPPGGVLLISDENHPLVDLIPINSFNEMTQLQRWYELQRLASILNNTPFDVQGVVTNLSVDANGTLYISLHEALNEDALPLFVCRAMFILFLAICVVINGSLIIIRVLNNKRRLRKITEYYDKCYEVDNPSAPR
;
A
#
# COMPACT_ATOMS: atom_id res chain seq x y z
N MET A 1 -7.90 0.34 -12.97
CA MET A 1 -7.36 1.65 -12.54
C MET A 1 -7.52 1.91 -11.03
N LEU A 2 -8.68 1.68 -10.41
CA LEU A 2 -8.86 1.94 -8.97
C LEU A 2 -7.99 1.04 -8.07
N ASN A 3 -7.92 -0.27 -8.35
CA ASN A 3 -7.11 -1.21 -7.57
C ASN A 3 -5.61 -0.92 -7.61
N THR A 4 -5.09 -0.44 -8.74
CA THR A 4 -3.68 -0.07 -8.88
C THR A 4 -3.34 1.21 -8.10
N ILE A 5 -4.28 2.16 -8.03
CA ILE A 5 -4.13 3.38 -7.22
C ILE A 5 -4.16 3.04 -5.71
N ILE A 6 -5.04 2.13 -5.30
CA ILE A 6 -5.15 1.67 -3.90
C ILE A 6 -3.86 0.97 -3.44
N ILE A 7 -3.29 0.09 -4.29
CA ILE A 7 -2.05 -0.61 -3.96
C ILE A 7 -0.87 0.37 -3.89
N LEU A 8 -0.78 1.32 -4.83
CA LEU A 8 0.25 2.36 -4.80
C LEU A 8 0.12 3.24 -3.54
N ALA A 9 -1.10 3.62 -3.17
CA ALA A 9 -1.39 4.42 -1.98
C ALA A 9 -1.01 3.66 -0.68
N LEU A 10 -1.28 2.35 -0.61
CA LEU A 10 -0.88 1.51 0.53
C LEU A 10 0.63 1.41 0.66
N ILE A 11 1.36 1.28 -0.44
CA ILE A 11 2.82 1.20 -0.44
C ILE A 11 3.44 2.55 -0.03
N VAL A 12 2.94 3.65 -0.59
CA VAL A 12 3.37 5.01 -0.22
C VAL A 12 3.06 5.29 1.25
N ALA A 13 1.88 4.91 1.75
CA ALA A 13 1.54 5.01 3.16
C ALA A 13 2.48 4.18 4.04
N SER A 14 2.82 2.94 3.63
CA SER A 14 3.77 2.09 4.38
C SER A 14 5.17 2.70 4.44
N LEU A 15 5.64 3.32 3.35
CA LEU A 15 6.93 3.99 3.28
C LEU A 15 6.95 5.26 4.13
N ILE A 16 5.88 6.05 4.12
CA ILE A 16 5.74 7.24 4.95
C ILE A 16 5.69 6.86 6.44
N ILE A 17 4.94 5.82 6.81
CA ILE A 17 4.89 5.30 8.18
C ILE A 17 6.28 4.82 8.62
N MET A 18 7.02 4.12 7.76
CA MET A 18 8.38 3.68 8.06
C MET A 18 9.35 4.87 8.22
N VAL A 19 9.27 5.89 7.36
CA VAL A 19 10.13 7.09 7.47
C VAL A 19 9.79 7.90 8.71
N LEU A 20 8.51 8.11 9.03
CA LEU A 20 8.06 8.74 10.27
C LEU A 20 8.53 7.95 11.48
N PHE A 21 8.37 6.62 11.47
CA PHE A 21 8.83 5.75 12.56
C PHE A 21 10.35 5.84 12.77
N LEU A 22 11.14 5.86 11.69
CA LEU A 22 12.59 6.04 11.76
C LEU A 22 12.98 7.45 12.22
N PHE A 23 12.23 8.48 11.83
CA PHE A 23 12.45 9.87 12.26
C PHE A 23 12.11 10.05 13.75
N PHE A 24 10.97 9.54 14.21
CA PHE A 24 10.58 9.53 15.62
C PHE A 24 11.58 8.72 16.47
N ARG A 25 12.07 7.58 15.97
CA ARG A 25 13.10 6.79 16.66
C ARG A 25 14.46 7.50 16.71
N ARG A 26 14.74 8.40 15.76
CA ARG A 26 15.97 9.22 15.74
C ARG A 26 15.91 10.41 16.70
N GLY A 27 14.72 10.95 16.96
CA GLY A 27 14.48 12.03 17.94
C GLY A 27 14.58 11.60 19.41
N ARG A 28 14.27 10.34 19.74
CA ARG A 28 14.40 9.77 21.10
C ARG A 28 15.82 9.30 21.46
N ARG A 29 16.85 9.96 20.95
CA ARG A 29 18.26 9.64 21.24
C ARG A 29 18.92 10.53 22.30
N SER A 30 18.20 11.51 22.87
CA SER A 30 18.73 12.25 24.03
C SER A 30 18.69 11.34 25.26
N SER A 31 19.79 11.30 26.00
CA SER A 31 20.03 10.49 27.20
C SER A 31 18.94 10.69 28.25
N VAL A 32 18.40 11.91 28.34
CA VAL A 32 17.39 12.33 29.32
C VAL A 32 16.05 11.59 29.13
N TYR A 33 15.69 11.18 27.90
CA TYR A 33 14.48 10.37 27.66
C TYR A 33 14.62 8.91 28.13
N GLN A 34 15.85 8.47 28.42
CA GLN A 34 16.17 7.10 28.80
C GLN A 34 16.35 6.94 30.31
N ILE A 35 16.29 8.03 31.08
CA ILE A 35 16.42 7.98 32.54
C ILE A 35 15.12 7.43 33.13
N PRO A 36 15.17 6.31 33.87
CA PRO A 36 14.00 5.72 34.50
C PRO A 36 13.41 6.64 35.59
N SER A 37 12.08 6.65 35.67
CA SER A 37 11.31 7.46 36.63
C SER A 37 10.18 6.61 37.18
N LEU A 38 10.00 6.64 38.50
CA LEU A 38 8.91 5.95 39.21
C LEU A 38 7.54 6.58 38.94
N ALA A 39 7.52 7.89 38.63
CA ALA A 39 6.34 8.62 38.19
C ALA A 39 6.46 9.00 36.70
N ALA A 40 5.32 9.26 36.04
CA ALA A 40 5.33 9.66 34.62
C ALA A 40 6.20 10.92 34.41
N PRO A 41 7.29 10.84 33.63
CA PRO A 41 8.21 11.95 33.46
C PRO A 41 7.57 13.06 32.61
N SER A 42 7.84 14.32 32.95
CA SER A 42 7.40 15.47 32.17
C SER A 42 8.57 16.15 31.48
N PHE A 43 8.35 16.69 30.28
CA PHE A 43 9.40 17.27 29.45
C PHE A 43 9.04 18.69 29.05
N LYS A 44 9.92 19.65 29.33
CA LYS A 44 9.74 21.07 29.01
C LYS A 44 10.94 21.59 28.22
N LYS A 45 10.69 22.49 27.25
CA LYS A 45 11.78 23.18 26.54
C LYS A 45 12.48 24.17 27.48
N MET A 46 13.82 24.17 27.47
CA MET A 46 14.61 25.13 28.27
C MET A 46 14.36 26.57 27.82
N ILE A 47 14.27 27.49 28.79
CA ILE A 47 14.10 28.92 28.58
C ILE A 47 15.49 29.58 28.45
N GLU A 48 15.62 30.68 27.71
CA GLU A 48 16.91 31.34 27.48
C GLU A 48 17.59 31.83 28.77
N SER A 49 16.81 32.31 29.75
CA SER A 49 17.34 32.74 31.06
C SER A 49 17.89 31.58 31.89
N ASP A 50 17.26 30.39 31.82
CA ASP A 50 17.75 29.15 32.42
C ASP A 50 19.13 28.76 31.84
N TYR A 51 19.24 28.83 30.51
CA TYR A 51 20.45 28.47 29.79
C TYR A 51 21.66 29.33 30.20
N GLN A 52 21.46 30.64 30.36
CA GLN A 52 22.53 31.58 30.75
C GLN A 52 23.03 31.34 32.18
N ILE A 53 22.15 31.09 33.15
CA ILE A 53 22.54 30.87 34.55
C ILE A 53 23.29 29.54 34.71
N LEU A 54 22.80 28.49 34.03
CA LEU A 54 23.40 27.15 34.13
C LEU A 54 24.73 27.05 33.39
N SER A 55 24.90 27.78 32.28
CA SER A 55 26.19 27.89 31.61
C SER A 55 27.23 28.64 32.44
N GLN A 56 26.84 29.66 33.21
CA GLN A 56 27.73 30.33 34.17
C GLN A 56 28.18 29.40 35.30
N TYR A 57 27.27 28.57 35.83
CA TYR A 57 27.59 27.54 36.83
C TYR A 57 28.63 26.53 36.32
N LEU A 58 28.42 25.99 35.12
CA LEU A 58 29.34 25.01 34.51
C LEU A 58 30.74 25.61 34.28
N ASN A 59 30.81 26.88 33.87
CA ASN A 59 32.07 27.60 33.70
C ASN A 59 32.78 27.85 35.05
N HIS A 60 32.05 28.19 36.11
CA HIS A 60 32.61 28.36 37.44
C HIS A 60 33.18 27.05 37.99
N ASN A 61 32.43 25.94 37.88
CA ASN A 61 32.92 24.62 38.31
C ASN A 61 34.16 24.16 37.53
N ALA A 62 34.21 24.43 36.23
CA ALA A 62 35.42 24.18 35.43
C ALA A 62 36.63 24.97 35.97
N SER A 63 36.41 26.19 36.48
CA SER A 63 37.46 27.01 37.09
C SER A 63 37.86 26.62 38.53
N LYS A 64 37.01 25.90 39.28
CA LYS A 64 37.35 25.38 40.63
C LYS A 64 38.29 24.16 40.55
N ASN A 65 38.24 23.40 39.45
CA ASN A 65 39.05 22.19 39.21
C ASN A 65 40.41 22.49 38.53
N ILE A 66 41.23 23.37 39.11
CA ILE A 66 42.53 23.82 38.52
C ILE A 66 43.64 22.74 38.49
N HIS A 67 43.40 21.54 39.03
CA HIS A 67 44.45 20.49 39.12
C HIS A 67 44.39 19.34 38.11
N VAL A 68 43.53 19.40 37.08
CA VAL A 68 43.58 18.41 35.96
C VAL A 68 43.50 19.12 34.59
N PRO A 69 44.63 19.32 33.87
CA PRO A 69 44.68 20.19 32.68
C PRO A 69 44.05 19.63 31.39
N SER A 70 43.17 18.63 31.45
CA SER A 70 42.82 17.83 30.26
C SER A 70 41.33 17.49 30.05
N GLN A 71 40.39 18.12 30.77
CA GLN A 71 38.96 17.96 30.48
C GLN A 71 38.34 19.24 29.92
N PRO A 72 37.63 19.19 28.77
CA PRO A 72 36.92 20.34 28.22
C PRO A 72 35.77 20.77 29.15
N ALA A 73 35.54 22.09 29.26
CA ALA A 73 34.43 22.62 30.04
C ALA A 73 33.10 22.08 29.50
N TRP A 74 32.27 21.53 30.39
CA TRP A 74 30.99 20.93 30.01
C TRP A 74 30.04 21.99 29.43
N GLN A 75 29.42 21.69 28.29
CA GLN A 75 28.43 22.57 27.67
C GLN A 75 27.05 21.91 27.60
N ILE A 76 26.03 22.75 27.64
CA ILE A 76 24.63 22.34 27.48
C ILE A 76 24.36 22.19 25.97
N LYS A 77 23.75 21.08 25.54
CA LYS A 77 23.42 20.86 24.13
C LYS A 77 22.43 21.92 23.62
N ARG A 78 22.64 22.41 22.39
CA ARG A 78 21.71 23.36 21.74
C ARG A 78 20.30 22.74 21.64
N ASN A 79 19.26 23.49 22.05
CA ASN A 79 17.87 23.04 22.19
C ASN A 79 17.67 21.94 23.25
N SER A 80 18.29 22.09 24.42
CA SER A 80 18.10 21.17 25.55
C SER A 80 16.66 21.16 26.08
N ILE A 81 16.27 19.99 26.56
CA ILE A 81 14.96 19.72 27.17
C ILE A 81 15.23 19.47 28.64
N VAL A 82 14.41 20.06 29.51
CA VAL A 82 14.38 19.81 30.93
C VAL A 82 13.40 18.66 31.17
N ALA A 83 13.86 17.57 31.77
CA ALA A 83 12.99 16.48 32.18
C ALA A 83 12.80 16.49 33.69
N THR A 84 11.55 16.48 34.13
CA THR A 84 11.18 16.29 35.53
C THR A 84 10.89 14.82 35.75
N ILE A 85 11.67 14.20 36.63
CA ILE A 85 11.56 12.78 36.96
C ILE A 85 11.44 12.58 38.47
N CYS A 86 10.89 11.44 38.89
CA CYS A 86 10.84 11.04 40.28
C CYS A 86 11.61 9.73 40.47
N ASN A 87 12.76 9.77 41.16
CA ASN A 87 13.54 8.57 41.42
C ASN A 87 14.45 8.73 42.66
N ALA A 88 15.02 7.63 43.14
CA ALA A 88 16.08 7.63 44.14
C ALA A 88 17.43 7.97 43.49
N VAL A 89 18.32 8.63 44.24
CA VAL A 89 19.70 8.88 43.81
C VAL A 89 20.62 8.06 44.68
N THR A 90 21.42 7.19 44.07
CA THR A 90 22.44 6.39 44.76
C THR A 90 23.80 7.05 44.62
N ARG A 91 24.54 7.16 45.73
CA ARG A 91 25.92 7.67 45.74
C ARG A 91 26.93 6.53 45.84
N PHE A 92 27.98 6.61 45.05
CA PHE A 92 29.12 5.68 45.09
C PHE A 92 30.41 6.47 45.31
N ASN A 93 31.26 5.97 46.22
CA ASN A 93 32.61 6.49 46.40
C ASN A 93 33.59 5.58 45.65
N LEU A 94 34.27 6.12 44.64
CA LEU A 94 35.37 5.42 43.97
C LEU A 94 36.67 5.75 44.69
N ARG A 95 37.17 4.81 45.48
CA ARG A 95 38.41 4.95 46.29
C ARG A 95 39.71 5.15 45.48
N GLN A 96 39.65 5.32 44.15
CA GLN A 96 40.82 5.31 43.25
C GLN A 96 41.16 6.65 42.60
N GLU A 97 40.30 7.66 42.66
CA GLU A 97 40.62 9.01 42.17
C GLU A 97 41.09 9.88 43.35
N GLN A 98 42.20 10.60 43.17
CA GLN A 98 42.78 11.46 44.21
C GLN A 98 41.82 12.63 44.51
N GLY A 99 40.89 12.40 45.44
CA GLY A 99 39.88 13.35 45.89
C GLY A 99 38.59 12.61 46.29
N ASN A 100 37.93 13.03 47.37
CA ASN A 100 36.61 12.50 47.75
C ASN A 100 35.53 12.96 46.72
N SER A 101 35.54 12.42 45.50
CA SER A 101 34.49 12.68 44.50
C SER A 101 33.39 11.62 44.59
N TRP A 102 32.25 12.00 45.17
CA TRP A 102 31.05 11.18 45.13
C TRP A 102 30.49 11.16 43.71
N ARG A 103 30.21 9.96 43.19
CA ARG A 103 29.49 9.80 41.92
C ARG A 103 28.04 9.45 42.19
N TYR A 104 27.13 10.11 41.49
CA TYR A 104 25.69 9.98 41.68
C TYR A 104 25.07 9.23 40.52
N PHE A 105 24.14 8.33 40.82
CA PHE A 105 23.45 7.52 39.83
C PHE A 105 21.95 7.57 40.08
N ILE A 106 21.20 7.66 38.99
CA ILE A 106 19.77 7.39 38.98
C ILE A 106 19.59 6.04 38.29
N ASP A 107 19.31 5.02 39.09
CA ASP A 107 19.38 3.61 38.70
C ASP A 107 20.72 3.25 38.04
N THR A 108 20.77 3.16 36.71
CA THR A 108 21.97 2.79 35.93
C THR A 108 22.64 3.96 35.23
N VAL A 109 22.07 5.17 35.29
CA VAL A 109 22.57 6.35 34.59
C VAL A 109 23.38 7.20 35.55
N GLU A 110 24.67 7.38 35.25
CA GLU A 110 25.54 8.31 35.97
C GLU A 110 25.08 9.74 35.71
N VAL A 111 24.91 10.51 36.78
CA VAL A 111 24.43 11.90 36.73
C VAL A 111 25.30 12.78 37.60
N GLN A 112 25.42 14.04 37.20
CA GLN A 112 26.11 15.04 38.00
C GLN A 112 25.13 15.69 38.97
N LEU A 113 25.45 15.62 40.27
CA LEU A 113 24.75 16.37 41.31
C LEU A 113 25.64 17.52 41.81
N PRO A 114 25.18 18.78 41.71
CA PRO A 114 25.80 19.92 42.37
C PRO A 114 25.95 19.74 43.88
N GLU A 115 27.10 20.15 44.45
CA GLU A 115 27.37 20.12 45.91
C GLU A 115 26.27 20.87 46.70
N GLN A 116 25.74 21.96 46.13
CA GLN A 116 24.67 22.77 46.73
C GLN A 116 23.35 22.01 46.90
N LEU A 117 23.09 21.02 46.04
CA LEU A 117 21.85 20.24 46.05
C LEU A 117 21.98 18.95 46.88
N GLU A 118 23.19 18.53 47.25
CA GLU A 118 23.44 17.32 48.04
C GLU A 118 22.66 17.25 49.37
N PRO A 119 22.55 18.34 50.16
CA PRO A 119 21.83 18.31 51.45
C PRO A 119 20.33 18.03 51.32
N PHE A 120 19.73 18.26 50.15
CA PHE A 120 18.29 18.10 49.91
C PHE A 120 17.92 16.71 49.38
N LEU A 121 18.88 15.77 49.34
CA LEU A 121 18.65 14.38 48.96
C LEU A 121 17.76 13.64 49.97
N GLN A 122 16.70 13.05 49.45
CA GLN A 122 15.77 12.18 50.16
C GLN A 122 15.79 10.77 49.57
N ARG A 123 15.05 9.83 50.18
CA ARG A 123 14.91 8.45 49.66
C ARG A 123 14.24 8.41 48.28
N GLN A 124 13.34 9.34 48.01
CA GLN A 124 12.70 9.55 46.71
C GLN A 124 12.75 11.02 46.39
N ASN A 125 13.22 11.37 45.21
CA ASN A 125 13.48 12.74 44.84
C ASN A 125 12.73 13.11 43.56
N VAL A 126 12.10 14.29 43.56
CA VAL A 126 11.62 14.92 42.32
C VAL A 126 12.73 15.82 41.80
N MET A 127 13.24 15.48 40.61
CA MET A 127 14.45 16.07 40.03
C MET A 127 14.18 16.65 38.66
N GLU A 128 14.76 17.80 38.36
CA GLU A 128 14.83 18.35 36.99
C GLU A 128 16.23 18.12 36.41
N ILE A 129 16.29 17.49 35.25
CA ILE A 129 17.54 17.03 34.62
C ILE A 129 17.67 17.59 33.22
N ILE A 130 18.90 17.96 32.85
CA ILE A 130 19.25 18.48 31.53
C ILE A 130 20.38 17.66 30.89
N ASP A 131 20.36 17.58 29.56
CA ASP A 131 21.40 16.89 28.79
C ASP A 131 22.60 17.83 28.55
N THR A 132 23.80 17.38 28.94
CA THR A 132 25.07 18.06 28.62
C THR A 132 25.86 17.24 27.59
N ASP A 133 27.00 17.75 27.13
CA ASP A 133 27.89 17.01 26.23
C ASP A 133 28.56 15.80 26.89
N HIS A 134 28.58 15.73 28.24
CA HIS A 134 29.21 14.64 29.00
C HIS A 134 28.20 13.82 29.81
N LEU A 135 27.72 14.34 30.94
CA LEU A 135 26.80 13.65 31.85
C LEU A 135 25.53 14.47 32.09
N PRO A 136 24.34 13.86 32.25
CA PRO A 136 23.13 14.59 32.61
C PRO A 136 23.33 15.34 33.94
N LEU A 137 22.94 16.61 33.98
CA LEU A 137 23.08 17.48 35.15
C LEU A 137 21.74 17.62 35.86
N ILE A 138 21.72 17.41 37.18
CA ILE A 138 20.56 17.72 38.02
C ILE A 138 20.56 19.22 38.32
N VAL A 139 19.49 19.90 37.93
CA VAL A 139 19.31 21.35 38.03
C VAL A 139 18.36 21.75 39.14
N ALA A 140 17.42 20.89 39.50
CA ALA A 140 16.56 21.09 40.65
C ALA A 140 16.29 19.77 41.37
N LEU A 141 16.11 19.82 42.68
CA LEU A 141 15.91 18.69 43.56
C LEU A 141 14.90 19.08 44.66
N ASN A 142 13.79 18.35 44.77
CA ASN A 142 12.80 18.49 45.85
C ASN A 142 12.43 19.95 46.16
N SER A 143 11.99 20.69 45.14
CA SER A 143 11.63 22.11 45.18
C SER A 143 12.76 23.13 45.39
N HIS A 144 14.02 22.70 45.45
CA HIS A 144 15.19 23.57 45.43
C HIS A 144 15.80 23.61 44.04
N SER A 145 15.95 24.80 43.45
CA SER A 145 16.61 24.98 42.17
C SER A 145 18.05 25.45 42.35
N LEU A 146 18.96 24.96 41.50
CA LEU A 146 20.34 25.43 41.43
C LEU A 146 20.41 26.95 41.25
N LYS A 147 19.42 27.58 40.60
CA LYS A 147 19.38 29.05 40.42
C LYS A 147 19.39 29.84 41.73
N GLU A 148 18.81 29.28 42.79
CA GLU A 148 18.73 29.94 44.10
C GLU A 148 20.13 30.16 44.72
N PHE A 149 21.10 29.34 44.33
CA PHE A 149 22.49 29.39 44.80
C PHE A 149 23.41 30.22 43.89
N SER A 150 22.84 30.97 42.94
CA SER A 150 23.61 31.76 41.97
C SER A 150 24.57 32.79 42.58
N HIS A 151 24.29 33.23 43.81
CA HIS A 151 25.16 34.13 44.55
C HIS A 151 26.50 33.49 44.96
N GLU A 152 26.56 32.18 45.20
CA GLU A 152 27.76 31.48 45.72
C GLU A 152 28.88 31.37 44.67
N TRP A 153 28.55 31.11 43.40
CA TRP A 153 29.54 31.07 42.32
C TRP A 153 29.74 32.42 41.62
N SER A 154 28.95 33.43 41.99
CA SER A 154 29.18 34.81 41.53
C SER A 154 30.28 35.52 42.34
N ALA A 155 30.66 35.00 43.52
CA ALA A 155 31.70 35.57 44.39
C ALA A 155 32.89 34.61 44.52
N SER A 156 34.04 34.99 43.95
CA SER A 156 35.30 34.25 44.06
C SER A 156 35.81 34.22 45.50
N SER A 157 35.97 33.04 46.11
CA SER A 157 36.81 32.88 47.30
C SER A 157 37.62 31.57 47.25
N SER A 158 38.93 31.72 47.39
CA SER A 158 39.95 30.67 47.45
C SER A 158 40.01 30.06 48.86
N VAL A 159 39.87 28.75 48.99
CA VAL A 159 40.20 28.02 50.23
C VAL A 159 41.07 26.81 49.91
N GLU A 160 42.25 26.82 50.53
CA GLU A 160 43.28 25.79 50.53
C GLU A 160 42.91 24.71 51.56
N SER A 161 43.03 23.42 51.23
CA SER A 161 42.80 22.33 52.19
C SER A 161 43.94 21.30 52.15
N VAL A 162 44.44 21.00 53.35
CA VAL A 162 45.58 20.14 53.67
C VAL A 162 45.15 18.67 53.67
N LEU A 163 45.95 17.80 53.06
CA LEU A 163 45.78 16.34 53.08
C LEU A 163 46.44 15.72 54.32
N PRO A 164 45.78 14.81 55.06
CA PRO A 164 46.45 13.87 55.94
C PRO A 164 46.79 12.58 55.18
N GLU A 165 48.03 12.15 55.37
CA GLU A 165 48.61 10.92 54.86
C GLU A 165 48.10 9.72 55.66
N ALA A 166 47.62 8.68 54.97
CA ALA A 166 47.30 7.40 55.58
C ALA A 166 47.68 6.23 54.65
N ALA A 167 48.33 5.25 55.26
CA ALA A 167 49.06 4.15 54.65
C ALA A 167 48.18 3.16 53.86
N ILE A 168 48.73 2.70 52.73
CA ILE A 168 48.15 1.69 51.83
C ILE A 168 48.56 0.29 52.29
N GLN A 169 47.58 -0.60 52.40
CA GLN A 169 47.77 -2.05 52.37
C GLN A 169 47.56 -2.50 50.91
N GLU A 170 48.60 -2.99 50.25
CA GLU A 170 48.58 -3.43 48.84
C GLU A 170 47.66 -4.65 48.66
N GLY A 171 46.66 -4.54 47.80
CA GLY A 171 45.81 -5.64 47.34
C GLY A 171 45.91 -5.82 45.81
N GLU A 172 46.57 -6.90 45.40
CA GLU A 172 46.72 -7.52 44.06
C GLU A 172 46.64 -6.63 42.79
N GLN A 173 47.82 -6.33 42.25
CA GLN A 173 48.04 -5.75 40.92
C GLN A 173 47.58 -6.70 39.80
N ASN A 174 46.40 -6.47 39.21
CA ASN A 174 46.06 -7.02 37.89
C ASN A 174 46.55 -6.06 36.81
N THR A 175 47.82 -6.14 36.42
CA THR A 175 48.44 -5.25 35.43
C THR A 175 47.93 -5.55 34.03
N ILE A 176 47.04 -4.71 33.51
CA ILE A 176 46.71 -4.67 32.08
C ILE A 176 47.88 -3.98 31.38
N GLN A 177 48.50 -4.65 30.41
CA GLN A 177 49.63 -4.12 29.66
C GLN A 177 49.23 -3.88 28.20
N LEU A 178 49.31 -2.63 27.75
CA LEU A 178 49.21 -2.32 26.32
C LEU A 178 50.52 -2.74 25.65
N LEU A 179 50.47 -3.80 24.82
CA LEU A 179 51.67 -4.32 24.15
C LEU A 179 52.09 -3.42 22.98
N LYS A 180 51.15 -3.12 22.09
CA LYS A 180 51.38 -2.30 20.89
C LYS A 180 50.08 -1.85 20.24
N VAL A 181 50.15 -0.77 19.46
CA VAL A 181 49.09 -0.38 18.53
C VAL A 181 49.54 -0.77 17.12
N ARG A 182 48.76 -1.60 16.43
CA ARG A 182 49.02 -2.02 15.04
C ARG A 182 47.93 -1.47 14.12
N LYS A 183 48.24 -1.28 12.84
CA LYS A 183 47.20 -1.06 11.82
C LYS A 183 46.46 -2.37 11.51
N GLU A 184 45.20 -2.25 11.13
CA GLU A 184 44.39 -3.40 10.71
C GLU A 184 45.02 -4.11 9.49
N SER A 185 44.87 -5.43 9.43
CA SER A 185 45.36 -6.25 8.31
C SER A 185 44.43 -6.11 7.09
N LYS A 186 44.90 -6.57 5.91
CA LYS A 186 44.12 -6.52 4.66
C LYS A 186 42.85 -7.37 4.74
N GLU A 187 42.93 -8.47 5.47
CA GLU A 187 41.85 -9.43 5.72
C GLU A 187 40.79 -8.81 6.63
N GLU A 188 41.21 -8.25 7.77
CA GLU A 188 40.34 -7.53 8.72
C GLU A 188 39.65 -6.33 8.03
N HIS A 189 40.41 -5.51 7.29
CA HIS A 189 39.88 -4.37 6.53
C HIS A 189 38.79 -4.79 5.53
N ARG A 190 38.97 -5.94 4.87
CA ARG A 190 37.99 -6.47 3.91
C ARG A 190 36.68 -6.82 4.61
N LEU A 191 36.73 -7.38 5.83
CA LEU A 191 35.55 -7.76 6.60
C LEU A 191 34.82 -6.53 7.18
N HIS A 192 35.57 -5.56 7.68
CA HIS A 192 35.05 -4.34 8.28
C HIS A 192 34.43 -3.38 7.22
N ASN A 193 35.10 -3.18 6.08
CA ASN A 193 34.64 -2.20 5.09
C ASN A 193 33.71 -2.80 4.01
N SER A 194 32.42 -2.47 4.02
CA SER A 194 31.45 -2.94 3.00
C SER A 194 31.62 -2.24 1.64
N SER A 195 32.05 -2.98 0.61
CA SER A 195 32.27 -2.43 -0.74
C SER A 195 31.04 -2.61 -1.65
N GLY A 196 30.57 -1.54 -2.27
CA GLY A 196 29.63 -1.59 -3.40
C GLY A 196 28.14 -1.47 -3.08
N TRP A 197 27.75 -0.91 -1.93
CA TRP A 197 26.35 -0.56 -1.66
C TRP A 197 25.85 0.58 -2.55
N LEU A 198 26.67 1.61 -2.77
CA LEU A 198 26.34 2.73 -3.66
C LEU A 198 26.03 2.24 -5.08
N GLY A 199 26.85 1.36 -5.64
CA GLY A 199 26.59 0.78 -6.96
C GLY A 199 25.27 0.00 -7.02
N ALA A 200 24.93 -0.76 -5.97
CA ALA A 200 23.65 -1.48 -5.91
C ALA A 200 22.45 -0.53 -5.82
N ILE A 201 22.58 0.58 -5.10
CA ILE A 201 21.55 1.63 -5.04
C ILE A 201 21.36 2.27 -6.42
N VAL A 202 22.44 2.64 -7.10
CA VAL A 202 22.37 3.24 -8.45
C VAL A 202 21.77 2.27 -9.47
N VAL A 203 22.13 0.98 -9.41
CA VAL A 203 21.48 -0.05 -10.25
C VAL A 203 19.98 -0.15 -9.93
N SER A 204 19.60 -0.17 -8.65
CA SER A 204 18.17 -0.21 -8.29
C SER A 204 17.41 1.03 -8.76
N LEU A 205 18.05 2.20 -8.75
CA LEU A 205 17.49 3.45 -9.28
C LEU A 205 17.30 3.39 -10.79
N SER A 206 18.19 2.72 -11.52
CA SER A 206 18.03 2.53 -12.98
C SER A 206 16.79 1.69 -13.33
N PHE A 207 16.45 0.67 -12.51
CA PHE A 207 15.24 -0.12 -12.72
C PHE A 207 13.96 0.70 -12.48
N PHE A 208 13.99 1.55 -11.45
CA PHE A 208 12.91 2.49 -11.18
C PHE A 208 12.71 3.47 -12.33
N LEU A 209 13.79 4.08 -12.82
CA LEU A 209 13.76 4.98 -13.97
C LEU A 209 13.23 4.26 -15.21
N GLY A 210 13.72 3.04 -15.51
CA GLY A 210 13.23 2.23 -16.61
C GLY A 210 11.71 1.96 -16.52
N TYR A 211 11.20 1.64 -15.33
CA TYR A 211 9.77 1.49 -15.10
C TYR A 211 8.98 2.78 -15.34
N LEU A 212 9.46 3.94 -14.84
CA LEU A 212 8.81 5.23 -15.08
C LEU A 212 8.74 5.56 -16.58
N THR A 213 9.77 5.21 -17.35
CA THR A 213 9.78 5.46 -18.79
C THR A 213 8.76 4.61 -19.54
N MET A 214 8.39 3.44 -19.03
CA MET A 214 7.35 2.59 -19.61
C MET A 214 5.92 3.09 -19.33
N ILE A 215 5.74 3.97 -18.34
CA ILE A 215 4.45 4.60 -18.01
C ILE A 215 4.33 5.99 -18.65
N SER A 216 5.44 6.58 -19.08
CA SER A 216 5.49 7.95 -19.61
C SER A 216 4.85 8.10 -20.99
N ILE A 217 4.59 9.35 -21.37
CA ILE A 217 4.09 9.74 -22.69
C ILE A 217 5.12 9.34 -23.76
N PRO A 218 4.70 8.84 -24.96
CA PRO A 218 5.60 8.32 -25.99
C PRO A 218 6.80 9.23 -26.35
N VAL A 219 6.62 10.56 -26.29
CA VAL A 219 7.68 11.55 -26.61
C VAL A 219 8.86 11.50 -25.62
N LEU A 220 8.61 11.25 -24.34
CA LEU A 220 9.67 11.19 -23.31
C LEU A 220 10.34 9.82 -23.23
N GLN A 221 9.77 8.79 -23.85
CA GLN A 221 10.19 7.42 -23.64
C GLN A 221 11.59 7.12 -24.18
N GLY A 222 11.93 7.62 -25.38
CA GLY A 222 13.24 7.38 -25.99
C GLY A 222 14.40 7.98 -25.17
N TRP A 223 14.25 9.24 -24.77
CA TRP A 223 15.22 9.94 -23.91
C TRP A 223 15.29 9.34 -22.50
N GLY A 224 14.15 8.92 -21.98
CA GLY A 224 14.08 8.25 -20.68
C GLY A 224 14.84 6.92 -20.67
N LEU A 225 14.68 6.11 -21.72
CA LEU A 225 15.34 4.80 -21.81
C LEU A 225 16.87 4.94 -21.91
N THR A 226 17.36 5.89 -22.72
CA THR A 226 18.80 6.16 -22.83
C THR A 226 19.39 6.61 -21.49
N PHE A 227 18.68 7.49 -20.77
CA PHE A 227 19.06 7.88 -19.42
C PHE A 227 19.11 6.70 -18.44
N ALA A 228 18.09 5.84 -18.45
CA ALA A 228 18.05 4.65 -17.59
C ALA A 228 19.23 3.69 -17.86
N ILE A 229 19.59 3.48 -19.14
CA ILE A 229 20.74 2.65 -19.54
C ILE A 229 22.06 3.27 -19.06
N ILE A 230 22.24 4.59 -19.19
CA ILE A 230 23.44 5.29 -18.71
C ILE A 230 23.59 5.12 -17.20
N VAL A 231 22.50 5.33 -16.44
CA VAL A 231 22.51 5.16 -14.98
C VAL A 231 22.81 3.71 -14.60
N PHE A 232 22.29 2.73 -15.35
CA PHE A 232 22.62 1.32 -15.13
C PHE A 232 24.11 1.05 -15.35
N CYS A 233 24.70 1.53 -16.45
CA CYS A 233 26.13 1.40 -16.74
C CYS A 233 27.00 2.05 -15.66
N ILE A 234 26.63 3.24 -15.18
CA ILE A 234 27.30 3.92 -14.06
C ILE A 234 27.18 3.07 -12.77
N GLY A 235 26.01 2.52 -12.49
CA GLY A 235 25.77 1.66 -11.34
C GLY A 235 26.65 0.40 -11.36
N VAL A 236 26.72 -0.28 -12.51
CA VAL A 236 27.61 -1.44 -12.74
C VAL A 236 29.07 -1.04 -12.59
N PHE A 237 29.48 0.09 -13.15
CA PHE A 237 30.83 0.61 -12.99
C PHE A 237 31.18 0.87 -11.52
N LEU A 238 30.29 1.51 -10.74
CA LEU A 238 30.48 1.75 -9.31
C LEU A 238 30.54 0.45 -8.50
N LEU A 239 29.81 -0.60 -8.89
CA LEU A 239 29.90 -1.92 -8.26
C LEU A 239 31.31 -2.53 -8.35
N PHE A 240 32.03 -2.27 -9.44
CA PHE A 240 33.39 -2.77 -9.68
C PHE A 240 34.49 -1.78 -9.24
N ARG A 241 34.33 -0.48 -9.49
CA ARG A 241 35.35 0.56 -9.24
C ARG A 241 35.40 1.12 -7.83
N LEU A 242 34.37 0.98 -6.98
CA LEU A 242 34.49 1.41 -5.57
C LEU A 242 35.52 0.62 -4.76
N ARG A 243 36.18 -0.38 -5.35
CA ARG A 243 37.39 -1.02 -4.80
C ARG A 243 38.66 -0.15 -4.91
N ILE A 244 38.62 0.94 -5.68
CA ILE A 244 39.79 1.78 -6.02
C ILE A 244 39.90 3.00 -5.10
N LEU A 245 38.84 3.35 -4.36
CA LEU A 245 38.85 4.37 -3.31
C LEU A 245 39.03 3.68 -1.94
N PRO A 246 40.27 3.38 -1.50
CA PRO A 246 40.49 2.69 -0.23
C PRO A 246 40.04 3.58 0.93
N LYS A 247 39.32 3.00 1.88
CA LYS A 247 39.15 3.64 3.19
C LYS A 247 40.46 3.49 3.98
N PRO A 248 40.80 4.45 4.87
CA PRO A 248 42.01 4.36 5.66
C PRO A 248 41.97 3.15 6.59
N TYR A 249 43.15 2.58 6.87
CA TYR A 249 43.32 1.48 7.80
C TYR A 249 43.12 1.96 9.24
N GLN A 250 42.24 1.30 10.00
CA GLN A 250 41.99 1.61 11.41
C GLN A 250 43.10 1.08 12.35
N ASP A 251 43.18 1.67 13.53
CA ASP A 251 44.09 1.26 14.60
C ASP A 251 43.49 0.14 15.45
N VAL A 252 44.31 -0.87 15.73
CA VAL A 252 44.00 -2.04 16.56
C VAL A 252 44.95 -2.04 17.75
N GLN A 253 44.40 -2.02 18.96
CA GLN A 253 45.13 -2.05 20.21
C GLN A 253 45.37 -3.51 20.62
N CYS A 254 46.63 -3.90 20.81
CA CYS A 254 47.04 -5.21 21.28
C CYS A 254 47.29 -5.12 22.79
N ILE A 255 46.45 -5.75 23.59
CA ILE A 255 46.46 -5.68 25.05
C ILE A 255 46.71 -7.07 25.62
N TYR A 256 47.49 -7.14 26.69
CA TYR A 256 47.63 -8.34 27.50
C TYR A 256 47.00 -8.10 28.86
N GLY A 257 46.06 -8.95 29.26
CA GLY A 257 45.43 -8.84 30.57
C GLY A 257 44.32 -9.86 30.76
N GLN A 258 43.77 -9.87 31.97
CA GLN A 258 42.72 -10.81 32.35
C GLN A 258 41.34 -10.19 32.10
N PRO A 259 40.56 -10.68 31.13
CA PRO A 259 39.20 -10.20 30.91
C PRO A 259 38.31 -10.68 32.06
N LYS A 260 37.58 -9.74 32.70
CA LYS A 260 36.68 -10.05 33.80
C LYS A 260 35.24 -10.00 33.34
N ARG A 261 34.46 -11.00 33.74
CA ARG A 261 33.01 -11.03 33.55
C ARG A 261 32.35 -10.27 34.69
N TRP A 262 31.57 -9.26 34.36
CA TRP A 262 30.72 -8.58 35.34
C TRP A 262 29.39 -9.32 35.42
N GLU A 263 29.10 -9.92 36.56
CA GLU A 263 27.77 -10.43 36.87
C GLU A 263 26.98 -9.32 37.54
N LEU A 264 26.09 -8.69 36.77
CA LEU A 264 25.06 -7.81 37.33
C LEU A 264 24.04 -8.70 38.05
N TYR A 265 24.11 -8.72 39.38
CA TYR A 265 23.10 -9.37 40.22
C TYR A 265 21.80 -8.56 40.14
N GLY A 266 20.90 -8.96 39.23
CA GLY A 266 19.55 -8.44 39.08
C GLY A 266 18.68 -9.40 38.27
N GLU A 267 17.44 -9.64 38.71
CA GLU A 267 16.52 -10.65 38.15
C GLU A 267 15.96 -10.36 36.74
N LEU A 268 16.40 -9.29 36.07
CA LEU A 268 15.86 -8.89 34.77
C LEU A 268 16.77 -9.36 33.62
N ASP A 269 16.27 -10.38 32.93
CA ASP A 269 16.74 -10.96 31.66
C ASP A 269 18.18 -11.51 31.61
N LYS A 270 18.28 -12.81 31.91
CA LYS A 270 19.42 -13.72 31.62
C LYS A 270 19.91 -13.73 30.17
N LYS A 271 19.31 -12.96 29.26
CA LYS A 271 19.63 -12.93 27.83
C LYS A 271 20.67 -11.87 27.46
N TYR A 272 21.00 -10.92 28.35
CA TYR A 272 21.89 -9.79 28.02
C TYR A 272 22.98 -9.43 29.06
N SER A 273 23.14 -10.14 30.18
CA SER A 273 24.08 -9.74 31.25
C SER A 273 25.27 -10.70 31.43
N SER A 274 26.28 -10.52 30.57
CA SER A 274 27.67 -10.80 30.93
C SER A 274 28.60 -10.04 29.99
N THR A 275 28.67 -8.72 30.14
CA THR A 275 29.71 -7.94 29.47
C THR A 275 31.03 -8.35 30.09
N VAL A 276 31.87 -8.97 29.26
CA VAL A 276 33.25 -9.27 29.62
C VAL A 276 34.03 -8.03 29.27
N SER A 277 34.69 -7.42 30.24
CA SER A 277 35.41 -6.17 30.04
C SER A 277 36.85 -6.29 30.53
N ILE A 278 37.73 -5.50 29.92
CA ILE A 278 39.13 -5.41 30.30
C ILE A 278 39.48 -3.93 30.50
N GLY A 279 39.95 -3.57 31.69
CA GLY A 279 40.37 -2.20 31.99
C GLY A 279 39.28 -1.15 31.81
N GLY A 280 38.00 -1.52 32.02
CA GLY A 280 36.85 -0.62 31.82
C GLY A 280 36.32 -0.54 30.39
N VAL A 281 36.91 -1.25 29.42
CA VAL A 281 36.41 -1.34 28.03
C VAL A 281 35.61 -2.63 27.84
N ASP A 282 34.37 -2.50 27.38
CA ASP A 282 33.50 -3.63 27.06
C ASP A 282 33.92 -4.33 25.76
N LEU A 283 34.15 -5.63 25.85
CA LEU A 283 34.61 -6.45 24.73
C LEU A 283 33.42 -7.02 23.95
N HIS A 284 33.36 -6.68 22.66
CA HIS A 284 32.32 -7.12 21.74
C HIS A 284 32.85 -8.26 20.87
N TYR A 285 32.28 -9.45 21.04
CA TYR A 285 32.68 -10.66 20.31
C TYR A 285 31.64 -11.09 19.27
N PRO A 286 32.06 -11.75 18.18
CA PRO A 286 31.14 -12.47 17.32
C PRO A 286 30.36 -13.56 18.09
N SER A 287 29.06 -13.69 17.82
CA SER A 287 28.18 -14.60 18.58
C SER A 287 28.58 -16.08 18.54
N TYR A 288 29.28 -16.52 17.49
CA TYR A 288 29.77 -17.89 17.37
C TYR A 288 31.06 -18.15 18.15
N TRP A 289 31.69 -17.12 18.74
CA TRP A 289 32.82 -17.28 19.66
C TRP A 289 32.39 -17.57 21.10
N THR A 290 31.16 -17.22 21.47
CA THR A 290 30.63 -17.35 22.85
C THR A 290 30.86 -18.73 23.49
N PRO A 291 30.69 -19.87 22.80
CA PRO A 291 30.94 -21.19 23.40
C PRO A 291 32.39 -21.44 23.81
N TYR A 292 33.35 -20.77 23.16
CA TYR A 292 34.78 -20.98 23.34
C TYR A 292 35.40 -20.01 24.36
N LEU A 293 34.75 -18.87 24.61
CA LEU A 293 35.23 -17.86 25.58
C LEU A 293 35.45 -18.44 26.98
N LYS A 294 34.68 -19.48 27.37
CA LYS A 294 34.78 -20.15 28.68
C LYS A 294 36.13 -20.82 28.96
N TYR A 295 36.88 -21.21 27.93
CA TYR A 295 38.13 -21.97 28.10
C TYR A 295 39.28 -21.09 28.61
N GLU A 296 39.28 -19.81 28.23
CA GLU A 296 40.32 -18.84 28.57
C GLU A 296 39.79 -17.68 29.44
N LEU A 297 38.52 -17.77 29.88
CA LEU A 297 37.92 -16.78 30.78
C LEU A 297 38.64 -16.80 32.14
N ASN A 298 38.97 -15.63 32.66
CA ASN A 298 39.77 -15.45 33.88
C ASN A 298 41.25 -15.86 33.74
N GLN A 299 41.78 -16.05 32.54
CA GLN A 299 43.23 -16.18 32.31
C GLN A 299 43.78 -14.91 31.67
N ALA A 300 45.02 -14.53 31.98
CA ALA A 300 45.69 -13.43 31.31
C ALA A 300 45.97 -13.82 29.85
N THR A 301 45.32 -13.14 28.90
CA THR A 301 45.36 -13.48 27.48
C THR A 301 45.67 -12.28 26.60
N ASN A 302 46.17 -12.55 25.40
CA ASN A 302 46.39 -11.54 24.37
C ASN A 302 45.06 -11.22 23.68
N ILE A 303 44.67 -9.95 23.70
CA ILE A 303 43.42 -9.46 23.12
C ILE A 303 43.76 -8.33 22.15
N ASP A 304 43.40 -8.49 20.88
CA ASP A 304 43.46 -7.41 19.89
C ASP A 304 42.05 -6.83 19.75
N LEU A 305 41.88 -5.51 19.92
CA LEU A 305 40.60 -4.84 19.81
C LEU A 305 40.69 -3.52 19.05
N TYR A 306 39.61 -3.15 18.36
CA TYR A 306 39.45 -1.81 17.79
C TYR A 306 39.13 -0.80 18.88
N SER A 307 39.36 0.50 18.64
CA SER A 307 38.98 1.57 19.58
C SER A 307 37.49 1.58 19.96
N SER A 308 36.63 0.92 19.18
CA SER A 308 35.20 0.72 19.47
C SER A 308 34.90 -0.39 20.48
N GLY A 309 35.88 -1.20 20.88
CA GLY A 309 35.71 -2.37 21.74
C GLY A 309 35.40 -3.68 20.99
N GLU A 310 35.39 -3.67 19.65
CA GLU A 310 35.24 -4.90 18.84
C GLU A 310 36.52 -5.73 18.86
N VAL A 311 36.40 -7.00 19.27
CA VAL A 311 37.55 -7.91 19.42
C VAL A 311 37.89 -8.58 18.10
N VAL A 312 39.17 -8.49 17.73
CA VAL A 312 39.76 -9.01 16.50
C VAL A 312 40.48 -10.33 16.73
N LYS A 313 41.15 -10.45 17.88
CA LYS A 313 41.82 -11.67 18.32
C LYS A 313 41.60 -11.84 19.81
N TYR A 314 41.32 -13.07 20.24
CA TYR A 314 41.18 -13.43 21.63
C TYR A 314 41.97 -14.71 21.92
N GLY A 315 43.00 -14.57 22.76
CA GLY A 315 43.84 -15.67 23.21
C GLY A 315 44.57 -16.38 22.07
N ARG A 316 44.62 -17.72 22.16
CA ARG A 316 45.44 -18.54 21.25
C ARG A 316 44.74 -18.83 19.94
N CYS A 317 43.49 -19.30 20.00
CA CYS A 317 42.80 -19.90 18.86
C CYS A 317 41.86 -18.92 18.13
N LEU A 318 41.23 -17.95 18.81
CA LEU A 318 40.19 -17.11 18.21
C LEU A 318 40.81 -15.90 17.50
N SER A 319 40.68 -15.84 16.18
CA SER A 319 41.30 -14.79 15.36
C SER A 319 40.51 -14.51 14.08
N ILE A 320 39.94 -13.31 13.96
CA ILE A 320 39.22 -12.85 12.76
C ILE A 320 40.15 -12.83 11.53
N HIS A 321 41.42 -12.49 11.74
CA HIS A 321 42.42 -12.50 10.66
C HIS A 321 42.58 -13.89 10.04
N GLU A 322 42.71 -14.93 10.87
CA GLU A 322 42.86 -16.31 10.39
C GLU A 322 41.58 -16.81 9.71
N GLU A 323 40.42 -16.47 10.26
CA GLU A 323 39.14 -16.82 9.65
C GLU A 323 38.99 -16.27 8.22
N GLU A 324 39.31 -15.00 7.99
CA GLU A 324 39.17 -14.40 6.66
C GLU A 324 40.27 -14.86 5.70
N ARG A 325 41.46 -15.20 6.22
CA ARG A 325 42.57 -15.75 5.43
C ARG A 325 42.24 -17.13 4.86
N TYR A 326 41.74 -18.05 5.70
CA TYR A 326 41.43 -19.42 5.29
C TYR A 326 40.00 -19.58 4.75
N TYR A 327 39.05 -18.79 5.25
CA TYR A 327 37.63 -18.88 4.92
C TYR A 327 37.02 -17.49 4.62
N PRO A 328 37.27 -16.92 3.43
CA PRO A 328 36.86 -15.55 3.13
C PRO A 328 35.34 -15.36 3.05
N TYR A 329 34.83 -14.31 3.70
CA TYR A 329 33.40 -14.02 3.78
C TYR A 329 32.82 -13.52 2.45
N LYS A 330 31.73 -14.16 1.99
CA LYS A 330 31.06 -13.81 0.73
C LYS A 330 29.83 -12.93 0.99
N ARG A 331 29.97 -11.61 0.83
CA ARG A 331 28.87 -10.66 1.02
C ARG A 331 27.77 -10.81 -0.03
N PHE A 332 26.52 -10.95 0.41
CA PHE A 332 25.34 -11.13 -0.45
C PHE A 332 24.28 -10.02 -0.32
N LYS A 333 24.33 -9.19 0.73
CA LYS A 333 23.31 -8.14 1.00
C LYS A 333 23.04 -7.20 -0.18
N LYS A 334 24.09 -6.80 -0.92
CA LYS A 334 23.94 -5.97 -2.13
C LYS A 334 23.17 -6.65 -3.26
N ASN A 335 23.32 -7.98 -3.40
CA ASN A 335 22.59 -8.76 -4.38
C ASN A 335 21.13 -8.92 -3.96
N ILE A 336 20.83 -8.98 -2.65
CA ILE A 336 19.45 -8.94 -2.15
C ILE A 336 18.78 -7.64 -2.58
N LEU A 337 19.43 -6.49 -2.39
CA LEU A 337 18.87 -5.21 -2.81
C LEU A 337 18.51 -5.21 -4.31
N MET A 338 19.44 -5.62 -5.17
CA MET A 338 19.22 -5.69 -6.62
C MET A 338 18.16 -6.72 -7.02
N PHE A 339 18.12 -7.88 -6.36
CA PHE A 339 17.11 -8.92 -6.56
C PHE A 339 15.72 -8.40 -6.19
N SER A 340 15.56 -7.85 -4.99
CA SER A 340 14.29 -7.33 -4.49
C SER A 340 13.78 -6.17 -5.37
N SER A 341 14.67 -5.26 -5.79
CA SER A 341 14.28 -4.17 -6.69
C SER A 341 13.88 -4.67 -8.08
N ALA A 342 14.64 -5.61 -8.67
CA ALA A 342 14.32 -6.16 -9.98
C ALA A 342 13.00 -6.94 -9.96
N LEU A 343 12.77 -7.74 -8.91
CA LEU A 343 11.54 -8.49 -8.72
C LEU A 343 10.33 -7.56 -8.54
N LEU A 344 10.48 -6.49 -7.75
CA LEU A 344 9.41 -5.49 -7.56
C LEU A 344 8.99 -4.87 -8.89
N PHE A 345 9.93 -4.35 -9.68
CA PHE A 345 9.61 -3.72 -10.96
C PHE A 345 9.15 -4.70 -12.03
N LEU A 346 9.61 -5.96 -11.96
CA LEU A 346 9.10 -7.03 -12.82
C LEU A 346 7.60 -7.26 -12.55
N VAL A 347 7.22 -7.46 -11.28
CA VAL A 347 5.82 -7.66 -10.88
C VAL A 347 4.97 -6.44 -11.26
N LEU A 348 5.44 -5.22 -10.96
CA LEU A 348 4.71 -4.00 -11.31
C LEU A 348 4.44 -3.90 -12.82
N THR A 349 5.45 -4.18 -13.65
CA THR A 349 5.32 -4.13 -15.11
C THR A 349 4.31 -5.18 -15.64
N MET A 350 4.26 -6.35 -15.00
CA MET A 350 3.34 -7.45 -15.33
C MET A 350 1.90 -7.15 -14.91
N THR A 351 1.71 -6.48 -13.77
CA THR A 351 0.37 -6.12 -13.27
C THR A 351 -0.26 -4.95 -14.02
N TYR A 352 0.55 -4.08 -14.65
CA TYR A 352 0.04 -2.86 -15.29
C TYR A 352 -0.74 -3.14 -16.60
N GLN A 353 -0.34 -4.13 -17.40
CA GLN A 353 -1.10 -4.56 -18.58
C GLN A 353 -0.94 -6.07 -18.81
N PRO A 354 -1.99 -6.78 -19.28
CA PRO A 354 -1.95 -8.22 -19.53
C PRO A 354 -0.97 -8.55 -20.67
N ILE A 355 -0.03 -9.46 -20.40
CA ILE A 355 1.04 -9.85 -21.35
C ILE A 355 0.60 -10.95 -22.32
N SER A 356 -0.57 -11.57 -22.08
CA SER A 356 -1.11 -12.63 -22.93
C SER A 356 -1.31 -12.17 -24.37
N LEU A 357 -1.79 -10.94 -24.58
CA LEU A 357 -2.05 -10.37 -25.89
C LEU A 357 -0.76 -10.09 -26.69
N PRO A 358 0.26 -9.36 -26.17
CA PRO A 358 1.50 -9.12 -26.91
C PRO A 358 2.32 -10.38 -27.20
N ILE A 359 2.27 -11.42 -26.34
CA ILE A 359 2.92 -12.70 -26.64
C ILE A 359 2.23 -13.42 -27.79
N LYS A 360 0.88 -13.52 -27.76
CA LYS A 360 0.10 -14.16 -28.84
C LYS A 360 0.31 -13.46 -30.18
N LEU A 361 0.24 -12.13 -30.18
CA LEU A 361 0.47 -11.31 -31.38
C LEU A 361 1.91 -11.41 -31.87
N GLY A 362 2.90 -11.40 -30.97
CA GLY A 362 4.31 -11.55 -31.34
C GLY A 362 4.63 -12.89 -32.02
N ILE A 363 4.01 -13.99 -31.56
CA ILE A 363 4.15 -15.31 -32.19
C ILE A 363 3.46 -15.32 -33.56
N ALA A 364 2.24 -14.78 -33.66
CA ALA A 364 1.50 -14.71 -34.92
C ALA A 364 2.22 -13.87 -35.99
N TRP A 365 2.84 -12.75 -35.61
CA TRP A 365 3.62 -11.92 -36.54
C TRP A 365 4.89 -12.60 -37.05
N LEU A 366 5.51 -13.49 -36.28
CA LEU A 366 6.64 -14.30 -36.75
C LEU A 366 6.22 -15.33 -37.81
N GLU A 367 4.99 -15.84 -37.72
CA GLU A 367 4.41 -16.77 -38.70
C GLU A 367 3.94 -16.07 -39.99
N GLY A 368 3.83 -14.73 -39.95
CA GLY A 368 3.43 -13.88 -41.07
C GLY A 368 1.93 -13.58 -41.07
N THR A 369 1.58 -12.30 -41.13
CA THR A 369 0.19 -11.82 -41.05
C THR A 369 -0.21 -11.00 -42.26
N GLN A 370 -1.50 -11.03 -42.57
CA GLN A 370 -2.07 -10.35 -43.74
C GLN A 370 -3.11 -9.31 -43.31
N LYS A 371 -3.23 -8.23 -44.09
CA LYS A 371 -4.33 -7.27 -43.99
C LYS A 371 -5.49 -7.80 -44.85
N VAL A 372 -6.58 -8.21 -44.21
CA VAL A 372 -7.75 -8.81 -44.87
C VAL A 372 -8.90 -7.80 -44.87
N VAL A 373 -9.26 -7.32 -46.06
CA VAL A 373 -10.42 -6.44 -46.25
C VAL A 373 -11.62 -7.28 -46.67
N VAL A 374 -12.74 -7.10 -45.98
CA VAL A 374 -13.96 -7.87 -46.21
C VAL A 374 -15.20 -6.97 -46.17
N THR A 375 -16.04 -7.11 -47.19
CA THR A 375 -17.32 -6.39 -47.32
C THR A 375 -18.55 -7.31 -47.34
N ASP A 376 -18.34 -8.63 -47.33
CA ASP A 376 -19.40 -9.64 -47.29
C ASP A 376 -19.06 -10.72 -46.25
N PRO A 377 -19.98 -11.10 -45.33
CA PRO A 377 -19.73 -12.14 -44.34
C PRO A 377 -19.31 -13.48 -44.97
N MET A 378 -19.76 -13.77 -46.21
CA MET A 378 -19.42 -15.01 -46.91
C MET A 378 -17.94 -15.08 -47.27
N GLU A 379 -17.28 -13.95 -47.53
CA GLU A 379 -15.85 -13.92 -47.84
C GLU A 379 -14.98 -14.35 -46.65
N LEU A 380 -15.42 -14.15 -45.40
CA LEU A 380 -14.68 -14.59 -44.20
C LEU A 380 -14.59 -16.12 -44.13
N SER A 381 -15.61 -16.83 -44.62
CA SER A 381 -15.59 -18.29 -44.68
C SER A 381 -14.62 -18.82 -45.75
N ILE A 382 -14.41 -18.05 -46.83
CA ILE A 382 -13.57 -18.42 -47.98
C ILE A 382 -12.09 -18.08 -47.72
N LYS A 383 -11.80 -16.89 -47.17
CA LYS A 383 -10.43 -16.36 -47.03
C LYS A 383 -9.62 -16.95 -45.86
N LYS A 384 -10.15 -17.89 -45.06
CA LYS A 384 -9.48 -18.55 -43.91
C LYS A 384 -8.55 -17.62 -43.11
N ILE A 385 -9.16 -16.79 -42.28
CA ILE A 385 -8.47 -15.83 -41.41
C ILE A 385 -7.72 -16.55 -40.29
N LYS A 386 -6.59 -15.99 -39.84
CA LYS A 386 -5.80 -16.49 -38.71
C LYS A 386 -5.69 -15.45 -37.59
N VAL A 387 -5.34 -15.92 -36.40
CA VAL A 387 -4.97 -15.05 -35.27
C VAL A 387 -3.73 -14.24 -35.68
N GLY A 388 -3.77 -12.93 -35.45
CA GLY A 388 -2.73 -11.96 -35.82
C GLY A 388 -2.99 -11.20 -37.12
N ASP A 389 -3.91 -11.67 -37.97
CA ASP A 389 -4.32 -10.92 -39.17
C ASP A 389 -5.01 -9.60 -38.80
N THR A 390 -4.82 -8.57 -39.61
CA THR A 390 -5.56 -7.31 -39.47
C THR A 390 -6.82 -7.39 -40.30
N LEU A 391 -7.98 -7.43 -39.65
CA LEU A 391 -9.28 -7.45 -40.32
C LEU A 391 -9.81 -6.03 -40.46
N LEU A 392 -10.21 -5.67 -41.68
CA LEU A 392 -10.98 -4.47 -41.97
C LEU A 392 -12.32 -4.91 -42.54
N ALA A 393 -13.35 -4.88 -41.70
CA ALA A 393 -14.68 -5.34 -42.01
C ALA A 393 -15.64 -4.15 -42.13
N LYS A 394 -16.30 -4.05 -43.29
CA LYS A 394 -17.29 -3.00 -43.56
C LYS A 394 -18.60 -3.64 -43.97
N GLY A 395 -19.69 -3.23 -43.32
CA GLY A 395 -20.98 -3.81 -43.62
C GLY A 395 -22.12 -3.17 -42.83
N VAL A 396 -23.27 -3.80 -42.91
CA VAL A 396 -24.43 -3.50 -42.07
C VAL A 396 -24.71 -4.75 -41.25
N GLY A 397 -24.87 -4.59 -39.95
CA GLY A 397 -25.09 -5.68 -39.02
C GLY A 397 -26.02 -5.29 -37.89
N MET A 398 -26.21 -6.23 -36.97
CA MET A 398 -26.95 -6.04 -35.75
C MET A 398 -25.98 -5.77 -34.59
N CYS A 399 -26.23 -4.71 -33.85
CA CYS A 399 -25.52 -4.38 -32.63
C CYS A 399 -25.81 -5.43 -31.54
N TYR A 400 -24.75 -5.98 -30.94
CA TYR A 400 -24.80 -7.08 -29.99
C TYR A 400 -24.13 -6.70 -28.67
N ARG A 401 -24.77 -7.08 -27.56
CA ARG A 401 -24.22 -6.96 -26.21
C ARG A 401 -23.93 -8.36 -25.62
N PRO A 402 -22.68 -8.67 -25.23
CA PRO A 402 -22.33 -9.93 -24.59
C PRO A 402 -23.07 -10.13 -23.24
N PRO A 403 -23.59 -11.34 -22.95
CA PRO A 403 -24.43 -11.60 -21.78
C PRO A 403 -23.69 -11.57 -20.43
N ASN A 404 -22.35 -11.54 -20.40
CA ASN A 404 -21.53 -11.76 -19.19
C ASN A 404 -20.89 -10.51 -18.57
N LEU A 405 -21.38 -9.30 -18.86
CA LEU A 405 -20.84 -8.06 -18.28
C LEU A 405 -21.66 -7.63 -17.06
N ASN A 406 -21.12 -7.93 -15.86
CA ASN A 406 -21.45 -7.48 -14.49
C ASN A 406 -22.86 -6.93 -14.22
N ASP A 407 -23.53 -7.51 -13.21
CA ASP A 407 -24.82 -7.08 -12.65
C ASP A 407 -24.86 -5.59 -12.24
N GLU A 408 -23.71 -4.93 -12.01
CA GLU A 408 -23.63 -3.50 -11.68
C GLU A 408 -24.19 -2.58 -12.79
N ASN A 409 -24.17 -3.02 -14.06
CA ASN A 409 -24.70 -2.26 -15.19
C ASN A 409 -26.18 -2.56 -15.51
N GLN A 410 -26.86 -3.45 -14.77
CA GLN A 410 -28.32 -3.63 -14.90
C GLN A 410 -29.11 -2.41 -14.41
N ALA A 411 -28.50 -1.57 -13.56
CA ALA A 411 -29.13 -0.38 -13.01
C ALA A 411 -29.31 0.75 -14.05
N LEU A 412 -28.50 0.77 -15.11
CA LEU A 412 -28.66 1.68 -16.25
C LEU A 412 -29.35 0.93 -17.39
N PHE A 413 -30.44 1.50 -17.91
CA PHE A 413 -31.11 0.95 -19.08
C PHE A 413 -30.25 1.14 -20.33
N VAL A 414 -29.29 0.23 -20.55
CA VAL A 414 -28.42 0.17 -21.72
C VAL A 414 -28.69 -1.15 -22.45
N PRO A 415 -29.76 -1.23 -23.24
CA PRO A 415 -30.14 -2.49 -23.87
C PRO A 415 -29.08 -2.99 -24.87
N PHE A 416 -28.25 -2.09 -25.41
CA PHE A 416 -27.18 -2.40 -26.36
C PHE A 416 -25.99 -1.45 -26.16
N ASP A 417 -24.76 -1.97 -26.24
CA ASP A 417 -23.51 -1.21 -26.14
C ASP A 417 -22.64 -1.30 -27.40
N CYS A 418 -23.09 -2.04 -28.42
CA CYS A 418 -22.39 -2.33 -29.67
C CYS A 418 -20.94 -2.77 -29.49
N SER A 419 -20.63 -3.41 -28.36
CA SER A 419 -19.34 -4.05 -28.11
C SER A 419 -19.14 -5.29 -28.99
N GLY A 420 -20.22 -5.82 -29.54
CA GLY A 420 -20.19 -6.77 -30.65
C GLY A 420 -21.08 -6.35 -31.82
N MET A 421 -20.77 -6.88 -32.99
CA MET A 421 -21.51 -6.70 -34.24
C MET A 421 -21.80 -8.06 -34.86
N TYR A 422 -23.08 -8.44 -34.90
CA TYR A 422 -23.54 -9.62 -35.61
C TYR A 422 -23.76 -9.28 -37.08
N TRP A 423 -23.08 -9.98 -37.97
CA TRP A 423 -23.07 -9.71 -39.39
C TRP A 423 -23.59 -10.91 -40.18
N ASN A 424 -24.70 -10.70 -40.88
CA ASN A 424 -25.35 -11.70 -41.73
C ASN A 424 -26.16 -11.00 -42.83
N ASN A 425 -26.45 -11.70 -43.92
CA ASN A 425 -27.19 -11.18 -45.07
C ASN A 425 -28.72 -11.34 -44.93
N ILE A 426 -29.21 -11.59 -43.71
CA ILE A 426 -30.64 -11.78 -43.42
C ILE A 426 -31.20 -10.47 -42.86
N ASN A 427 -32.28 -9.97 -43.44
CA ASN A 427 -32.99 -8.79 -42.94
C ASN A 427 -33.64 -9.09 -41.58
N LEU A 428 -33.10 -8.51 -40.52
CA LEU A 428 -33.60 -8.61 -39.16
C LEU A 428 -34.59 -7.47 -38.90
N VAL A 429 -35.83 -7.58 -39.36
CA VAL A 429 -36.87 -6.58 -39.08
C VAL A 429 -38.00 -7.21 -38.29
N THR A 430 -37.97 -7.01 -36.98
CA THR A 430 -39.17 -7.13 -36.13
C THR A 430 -39.17 -5.97 -35.16
N GLU A 431 -39.94 -4.93 -35.47
CA GLU A 431 -40.27 -3.92 -34.45
C GLU A 431 -40.90 -4.65 -33.25
N PRO A 432 -40.53 -4.29 -32.00
CA PRO A 432 -41.08 -4.94 -30.84
C PRO A 432 -42.57 -4.60 -30.72
N GLN A 433 -43.40 -5.64 -30.66
CA GLN A 433 -44.86 -5.55 -30.54
C GLN A 433 -45.31 -6.36 -29.33
N SER A 434 -46.19 -5.79 -28.51
CA SER A 434 -46.79 -6.49 -27.40
C SER A 434 -48.22 -6.05 -27.13
N GLU A 435 -49.12 -7.02 -27.11
CA GLU A 435 -50.53 -6.81 -26.76
C GLU A 435 -50.67 -6.34 -25.31
N THR A 436 -49.82 -6.86 -24.40
CA THR A 436 -49.82 -6.47 -22.98
C THR A 436 -49.45 -5.00 -22.79
N VAL A 437 -48.49 -4.49 -23.56
CA VAL A 437 -48.11 -3.07 -23.52
C VAL A 437 -49.24 -2.20 -24.07
N ASN A 438 -49.89 -2.61 -25.15
CA ASN A 438 -51.06 -1.90 -25.68
C ASN A 438 -52.20 -1.81 -24.65
N HIS A 439 -52.54 -2.93 -23.99
CA HIS A 439 -53.54 -2.95 -22.92
C HIS A 439 -53.15 -2.05 -21.73
N ALA A 440 -51.85 -1.99 -21.39
CA ALA A 440 -51.34 -1.11 -20.34
C ALA A 440 -51.45 0.38 -20.72
N ILE A 441 -51.12 0.72 -21.97
CA ILE A 441 -51.26 2.08 -22.51
C ILE A 441 -52.73 2.50 -22.53
N ASP A 442 -53.64 1.61 -22.95
CA ASP A 442 -55.07 1.88 -23.01
C ASP A 442 -55.68 2.17 -21.63
N LEU A 443 -55.22 1.46 -20.58
CA LEU A 443 -55.61 1.71 -19.20
C LEU A 443 -55.05 3.04 -18.69
N LEU A 444 -53.77 3.30 -18.93
CA LEU A 444 -53.11 4.54 -18.51
C LEU A 444 -53.78 5.77 -19.15
N ASN A 445 -54.04 5.71 -20.46
CA ASN A 445 -54.71 6.77 -21.20
C ASN A 445 -56.16 6.96 -20.75
N SER A 446 -56.90 5.87 -20.47
CA SER A 446 -58.28 5.96 -19.96
C SER A 446 -58.32 6.70 -18.62
N VAL A 447 -57.48 6.32 -17.67
CA VAL A 447 -57.42 6.96 -16.34
C VAL A 447 -56.98 8.41 -16.45
N LYS A 448 -55.92 8.69 -17.22
CA LYS A 448 -55.41 10.04 -17.43
C LYS A 448 -56.43 10.96 -18.10
N ASN A 449 -57.09 10.49 -19.16
CA ASN A 449 -58.09 11.28 -19.88
C ASN A 449 -59.35 11.53 -19.04
N GLN A 450 -59.72 10.60 -18.16
CA GLN A 450 -60.88 10.79 -17.30
C GLN A 450 -60.58 11.69 -16.09
N LEU A 451 -59.38 11.63 -15.51
CA LEU A 451 -58.98 12.49 -14.39
C LEU A 451 -58.54 13.89 -14.84
N HIS A 452 -57.93 13.99 -16.02
CA HIS A 452 -57.41 15.23 -16.61
C HIS A 452 -57.90 15.38 -18.07
N PRO A 453 -59.21 15.54 -18.32
CA PRO A 453 -59.71 15.64 -19.69
C PRO A 453 -59.30 16.95 -20.35
N ASP A 454 -59.07 16.89 -21.66
CA ASP A 454 -58.80 18.05 -22.48
C ASP A 454 -59.98 19.03 -22.51
N LYS A 455 -59.70 20.31 -22.80
CA LYS A 455 -60.69 21.41 -22.77
C LYS A 455 -61.92 21.19 -23.65
N ASP A 456 -61.81 20.35 -24.68
CA ASP A 456 -62.83 20.09 -25.70
C ASP A 456 -63.32 18.62 -25.72
N ALA A 457 -63.14 17.88 -24.61
CA ALA A 457 -63.54 16.47 -24.53
C ALA A 457 -65.06 16.30 -24.71
N PRO A 458 -65.52 15.45 -25.65
CA PRO A 458 -66.94 15.26 -25.93
C PRO A 458 -67.66 14.57 -24.75
N GLY A 459 -68.81 15.12 -24.35
CA GLY A 459 -69.68 14.53 -23.32
C GLY A 459 -69.53 15.10 -21.90
N ILE A 460 -68.60 16.04 -21.67
CA ILE A 460 -68.38 16.65 -20.34
C ILE A 460 -68.82 18.12 -20.38
N ASN A 461 -69.68 18.54 -19.44
CA ASN A 461 -70.01 19.97 -19.30
C ASN A 461 -68.81 20.72 -18.68
N PRO A 462 -68.12 21.60 -19.42
CA PRO A 462 -66.87 22.22 -18.97
C PRO A 462 -67.08 23.22 -17.82
N ARG A 463 -68.33 23.63 -17.54
CA ARG A 463 -68.65 24.46 -16.36
C ARG A 463 -68.73 23.61 -15.09
N LEU A 464 -69.44 22.50 -15.16
CA LEU A 464 -69.59 21.55 -14.04
C LEU A 464 -68.23 21.02 -13.58
N GLN A 465 -67.39 20.65 -14.54
CA GLN A 465 -66.05 20.14 -14.23
C GLN A 465 -65.18 21.19 -13.53
N ARG A 466 -65.19 22.45 -14.01
CA ARG A 466 -64.43 23.55 -13.37
C ARG A 466 -64.91 23.82 -11.95
N GLU A 467 -66.21 23.74 -11.69
CA GLU A 467 -66.78 23.92 -10.35
C GLU A 467 -66.37 22.78 -9.41
N ILE A 468 -66.41 21.53 -9.89
CA ILE A 468 -65.98 20.34 -9.13
C ILE A 468 -64.46 20.42 -8.83
N MET A 469 -63.63 20.76 -9.81
CA MET A 469 -62.18 20.93 -9.59
C MET A 469 -61.86 22.10 -8.65
N LYS A 470 -62.60 23.22 -8.72
CA LYS A 470 -62.46 24.35 -7.78
C LYS A 470 -62.80 23.95 -6.34
N SER A 471 -63.65 22.92 -6.16
CA SER A 471 -63.97 22.35 -4.84
C SER A 471 -62.93 21.34 -4.31
N GLY A 472 -61.86 21.06 -5.06
CA GLY A 472 -60.83 20.09 -4.68
C GLY A 472 -61.23 18.62 -4.92
N MET A 473 -62.25 18.40 -5.75
CA MET A 473 -62.76 17.09 -6.13
C MET A 473 -62.46 16.83 -7.62
N ASN A 474 -62.21 15.57 -7.97
CA ASN A 474 -62.09 15.05 -9.34
C ASN A 474 -63.23 14.07 -9.59
N ILE A 475 -63.63 13.92 -10.85
CA ILE A 475 -64.75 13.07 -11.25
C ILE A 475 -64.29 12.08 -12.32
N ILE A 476 -64.62 10.80 -12.12
CA ILE A 476 -64.45 9.75 -13.12
C ILE A 476 -65.81 9.56 -13.79
N PHE A 477 -65.88 9.83 -15.10
CA PHE A 477 -67.14 9.82 -15.83
C PHE A 477 -67.56 8.42 -16.29
N ASP A 478 -66.59 7.54 -16.59
CA ASP A 478 -66.82 6.16 -17.01
C ASP A 478 -65.95 5.21 -16.18
N PHE A 479 -66.44 4.94 -14.96
CA PHE A 479 -65.79 3.98 -14.07
C PHE A 479 -65.80 2.55 -14.62
N SER A 480 -66.78 2.22 -15.47
CA SER A 480 -66.90 0.90 -16.08
C SER A 480 -65.77 0.61 -17.06
N GLU A 481 -65.33 1.61 -17.83
CA GLU A 481 -64.19 1.52 -18.74
C GLU A 481 -62.90 1.15 -17.99
N ILE A 482 -62.62 1.83 -16.87
CA ILE A 482 -61.42 1.58 -16.05
C ILE A 482 -61.43 0.15 -15.50
N ILE A 483 -62.58 -0.34 -15.01
CA ILE A 483 -62.71 -1.72 -14.51
C ILE A 483 -62.45 -2.74 -15.62
N LEU A 484 -63.05 -2.55 -16.81
CA LEU A 484 -62.90 -3.47 -17.92
C LEU A 484 -61.46 -3.51 -18.44
N LYS A 485 -60.83 -2.35 -18.65
CA LYS A 485 -59.42 -2.25 -19.08
C LYS A 485 -58.46 -2.83 -18.04
N THR A 486 -58.73 -2.58 -16.75
CA THR A 486 -57.98 -3.21 -15.66
C THR A 486 -58.16 -4.73 -15.69
N ASN A 487 -59.35 -5.24 -15.97
CA ASN A 487 -59.58 -6.69 -16.04
C ASN A 487 -58.88 -7.35 -17.23
N VAL A 488 -58.78 -6.67 -18.38
CA VAL A 488 -58.03 -7.14 -19.55
C VAL A 488 -56.53 -7.26 -19.22
N LEU A 489 -55.94 -6.24 -18.58
CA LEU A 489 -54.52 -6.29 -18.20
C LEU A 489 -54.24 -7.26 -17.03
N CYS A 490 -55.12 -7.30 -16.03
CA CYS A 490 -54.86 -7.91 -14.73
C CYS A 490 -55.59 -9.24 -14.48
N GLY A 491 -56.32 -9.79 -15.45
CA GLY A 491 -57.30 -10.87 -15.27
C GLY A 491 -56.85 -12.00 -14.32
N GLY A 492 -55.63 -12.51 -14.47
CA GLY A 492 -55.04 -13.54 -13.62
C GLY A 492 -53.79 -13.15 -12.82
N SER A 493 -53.31 -11.91 -12.88
CA SER A 493 -52.01 -11.52 -12.31
C SER A 493 -52.11 -11.13 -10.83
N GLU A 494 -51.21 -11.67 -9.99
CA GLU A 494 -51.06 -11.25 -8.58
C GLU A 494 -50.52 -9.82 -8.43
N SER A 495 -49.79 -9.31 -9.43
CA SER A 495 -49.25 -7.93 -9.45
C SER A 495 -50.32 -6.84 -9.27
N CYS A 496 -51.58 -7.12 -9.60
CA CYS A 496 -52.65 -6.11 -9.60
C CYS A 496 -53.52 -6.08 -8.33
N VAL A 497 -53.20 -6.84 -7.28
CA VAL A 497 -54.05 -6.94 -6.07
C VAL A 497 -54.34 -5.55 -5.47
N LYS A 498 -53.34 -4.68 -5.39
CA LYS A 498 -53.50 -3.32 -4.85
C LYS A 498 -54.48 -2.48 -5.68
N LEU A 499 -54.33 -2.50 -7.00
CA LEU A 499 -55.21 -1.77 -7.93
C LEU A 499 -56.64 -2.32 -7.89
N LYS A 500 -56.80 -3.65 -7.93
CA LYS A 500 -58.11 -4.32 -7.81
C LYS A 500 -58.82 -3.96 -6.51
N ASN A 501 -58.10 -3.94 -5.39
CA ASN A 501 -58.66 -3.57 -4.09
C ASN A 501 -59.05 -2.09 -4.03
N ALA A 502 -58.22 -1.20 -4.56
CA ALA A 502 -58.53 0.23 -4.63
C ALA A 502 -59.79 0.49 -5.47
N LEU A 503 -59.88 -0.11 -6.65
CA LEU A 503 -61.07 0.00 -7.51
C LEU A 503 -62.30 -0.65 -6.89
N SER A 504 -62.17 -1.79 -6.21
CA SER A 504 -63.29 -2.43 -5.49
C SER A 504 -63.81 -1.54 -4.37
N ASN A 505 -62.92 -0.90 -3.61
CA ASN A 505 -63.32 0.05 -2.57
C ASN A 505 -64.06 1.28 -3.14
N LEU A 506 -63.67 1.75 -4.33
CA LEU A 506 -64.36 2.85 -5.02
C LEU A 506 -65.71 2.44 -5.62
N GLY A 507 -65.84 1.20 -6.09
CA GLY A 507 -67.08 0.64 -6.63
C GLY A 507 -68.12 0.26 -5.56
N GLY A 508 -67.72 0.20 -4.30
CA GLY A 508 -68.54 -0.14 -3.15
C GLY A 508 -67.88 -1.22 -2.31
N SER A 509 -67.72 -0.98 -1.01
CA SER A 509 -66.93 -1.81 -0.08
C SER A 509 -67.41 -3.26 0.11
N ALA A 510 -68.51 -3.66 -0.54
CA ALA A 510 -69.12 -4.99 -0.46
C ALA A 510 -68.95 -5.82 -1.74
N ASP A 511 -68.39 -5.26 -2.82
CA ASP A 511 -68.24 -5.96 -4.11
C ASP A 511 -66.82 -6.54 -4.26
N ASP A 512 -66.71 -7.86 -4.36
CA ASP A 512 -65.47 -8.52 -4.78
C ASP A 512 -65.17 -8.19 -6.25
N TRP A 513 -63.89 -8.16 -6.65
CA TRP A 513 -63.44 -7.81 -8.01
C TRP A 513 -64.26 -8.49 -9.12
N SER A 514 -64.54 -9.79 -8.97
CA SER A 514 -65.30 -10.56 -9.97
C SER A 514 -66.75 -10.08 -10.13
N THR A 515 -67.37 -9.60 -9.05
CA THR A 515 -68.72 -9.04 -9.06
C THR A 515 -68.74 -7.66 -9.69
N LEU A 516 -67.73 -6.84 -9.41
CA LEU A 516 -67.55 -5.51 -9.98
C LEU A 516 -67.35 -5.59 -11.51
N VAL A 517 -66.52 -6.52 -11.99
CA VAL A 517 -66.32 -6.78 -13.42
C VAL A 517 -67.63 -7.23 -14.09
N LYS A 518 -68.41 -8.12 -13.46
CA LYS A 518 -69.73 -8.53 -13.99
C LYS A 518 -70.72 -7.36 -14.08
N LYS A 519 -70.71 -6.45 -13.10
CA LYS A 519 -71.55 -5.24 -13.14
C LYS A 519 -71.10 -4.28 -14.24
N ALA A 520 -69.79 -4.12 -14.45
CA ALA A 520 -69.24 -3.33 -15.55
C ALA A 520 -69.62 -3.92 -16.93
N SER A 521 -69.41 -5.22 -17.13
CA SER A 521 -69.68 -5.89 -18.41
C SER A 521 -71.16 -5.99 -18.76
N SER A 522 -72.06 -5.97 -17.76
CA SER A 522 -73.51 -5.97 -17.97
C SER A 522 -74.11 -4.57 -18.14
N GLY A 523 -73.29 -3.52 -18.18
CA GLY A 523 -73.73 -2.13 -18.33
C GLY A 523 -74.38 -1.53 -17.09
N LYS A 524 -74.43 -2.25 -15.96
CA LYS A 524 -75.03 -1.77 -14.70
C LYS A 524 -74.26 -0.60 -14.05
N LEU A 525 -73.01 -0.39 -14.46
CA LEU A 525 -72.15 0.73 -14.03
C LEU A 525 -72.04 1.83 -15.10
N SER A 526 -72.76 1.72 -16.22
CA SER A 526 -72.73 2.74 -17.27
C SER A 526 -73.35 4.05 -16.77
N GLY A 527 -72.57 5.13 -16.79
CA GLY A 527 -72.98 6.44 -16.25
C GLY A 527 -72.76 6.60 -14.74
N ALA A 528 -72.12 5.65 -14.06
CA ALA A 528 -71.73 5.80 -12.66
C ALA A 528 -70.56 6.79 -12.53
N HIS A 529 -70.83 7.96 -11.95
CA HIS A 529 -69.80 8.96 -11.68
C HIS A 529 -69.17 8.73 -10.31
N VAL A 530 -67.86 8.57 -10.26
CA VAL A 530 -67.11 8.44 -9.00
C VAL A 530 -66.47 9.78 -8.68
N LEU A 531 -66.82 10.35 -7.53
CA LEU A 531 -66.22 11.58 -7.02
C LEU A 531 -65.05 11.23 -6.08
N LEU A 532 -63.87 11.72 -6.43
CA LEU A 532 -62.63 11.51 -5.68
C LEU A 532 -62.12 12.84 -5.15
N ARG A 533 -61.56 12.85 -3.94
CA ARG A 533 -60.75 13.99 -3.49
C ARG A 533 -59.46 14.04 -4.29
N ALA A 534 -58.88 15.23 -4.50
CA ALA A 534 -57.63 15.40 -5.24
C ALA A 534 -56.53 14.37 -4.87
N GLY A 535 -56.24 14.17 -3.58
CA GLY A 535 -55.24 13.19 -3.15
C GLY A 535 -55.61 11.72 -3.43
N SER A 536 -56.91 11.38 -3.48
CA SER A 536 -57.36 10.03 -3.85
C SER A 536 -57.29 9.79 -5.36
N ALA A 537 -57.55 10.82 -6.16
CA ALA A 537 -57.37 10.78 -7.60
C ALA A 537 -55.89 10.64 -7.98
N GLU A 538 -55.00 11.41 -7.35
CA GLU A 538 -53.55 11.29 -7.52
C GLU A 538 -53.04 9.91 -7.07
N ALA A 539 -53.55 9.38 -5.95
CA ALA A 539 -53.22 8.04 -5.49
C ALA A 539 -53.68 6.94 -6.47
N LEU A 540 -54.86 7.10 -7.08
CA LEU A 540 -55.36 6.18 -8.09
C LEU A 540 -54.52 6.25 -9.37
N GLU A 541 -54.21 7.46 -9.85
CA GLU A 541 -53.35 7.68 -11.02
C GLU A 541 -51.98 7.03 -10.82
N LYS A 542 -51.33 7.30 -9.68
CA LYS A 542 -50.05 6.71 -9.32
C LYS A 542 -50.11 5.18 -9.20
N LEU A 543 -51.19 4.64 -8.63
CA LEU A 543 -51.36 3.19 -8.50
C LEU A 543 -51.52 2.51 -9.87
N VAL A 544 -52.20 3.17 -10.81
CA VAL A 544 -52.34 2.71 -12.19
C VAL A 544 -51.00 2.81 -12.93
N GLU A 545 -50.27 3.92 -12.78
CA GLU A 545 -48.91 4.08 -13.31
C GLU A 545 -47.97 2.98 -12.80
N ASP A 546 -47.87 2.80 -11.49
CA ASP A 546 -47.00 1.79 -10.87
C ASP A 546 -47.35 0.37 -11.37
N THR A 547 -48.65 0.06 -11.50
CA THR A 547 -49.11 -1.25 -11.97
C THR A 547 -48.79 -1.45 -13.45
N THR A 548 -49.13 -0.49 -14.31
CA THR A 548 -48.90 -0.57 -15.77
C THR A 548 -47.41 -0.58 -16.11
N TYR A 549 -46.59 0.21 -15.41
CA TYR A 549 -45.14 0.23 -15.58
C TYR A 549 -44.45 -1.08 -15.20
N ASP A 550 -44.98 -1.86 -14.25
CA ASP A 550 -44.45 -3.20 -13.96
C ASP A 550 -44.63 -4.16 -15.15
N PHE A 551 -45.79 -4.13 -15.82
CA PHE A 551 -46.03 -4.93 -17.02
C PHE A 551 -45.15 -4.48 -18.19
N ILE A 552 -45.07 -3.17 -18.42
CA ILE A 552 -44.26 -2.61 -19.51
C ILE A 552 -42.79 -2.97 -19.31
N ARG A 553 -42.26 -2.84 -18.09
CA ARG A 553 -40.87 -3.22 -17.77
C ARG A 553 -40.58 -4.69 -18.09
N LYS A 554 -41.44 -5.61 -17.66
CA LYS A 554 -41.27 -7.06 -17.91
C LYS A 554 -41.24 -7.37 -19.40
N GLU A 555 -42.07 -6.70 -20.18
CA GLU A 555 -42.10 -6.90 -21.62
C GLU A 555 -40.89 -6.28 -22.32
N ILE A 556 -40.45 -5.10 -21.88
CA ILE A 556 -39.19 -4.49 -22.32
C ILE A 556 -38.01 -5.47 -22.14
N GLU A 557 -37.85 -6.07 -20.95
CA GLU A 557 -36.78 -7.04 -20.69
C GLU A 557 -36.86 -8.30 -21.56
N LYS A 558 -38.08 -8.73 -21.91
CA LYS A 558 -38.30 -9.86 -22.80
C LYS A 558 -37.92 -9.52 -24.25
N GLU A 559 -38.35 -8.37 -24.76
CA GLU A 559 -38.03 -7.94 -26.12
C GLU A 559 -36.55 -7.58 -26.28
N ILE A 560 -35.88 -7.01 -25.26
CA ILE A 560 -34.43 -6.79 -25.29
C ILE A 560 -33.66 -8.10 -25.42
N ARG A 561 -34.05 -9.15 -24.68
CA ARG A 561 -33.40 -10.47 -24.77
C ARG A 561 -33.58 -11.09 -26.16
N LYS A 562 -34.75 -10.91 -26.76
CA LYS A 562 -35.05 -11.38 -28.11
C LYS A 562 -34.26 -10.60 -29.17
N LEU A 563 -34.20 -9.27 -29.04
CA LEU A 563 -33.42 -8.43 -29.92
C LEU A 563 -31.92 -8.73 -29.81
N ASN A 564 -31.38 -9.01 -28.62
CA ASN A 564 -29.98 -9.41 -28.43
C ASN A 564 -29.68 -10.90 -28.76
N SER A 565 -30.64 -11.65 -29.31
CA SER A 565 -30.44 -13.06 -29.69
C SER A 565 -30.28 -13.19 -31.21
N PRO A 566 -29.04 -13.33 -31.73
CA PRO A 566 -28.83 -13.45 -33.16
C PRO A 566 -29.34 -14.82 -33.68
N PRO A 567 -29.79 -14.89 -34.95
CA PRO A 567 -30.13 -16.16 -35.59
C PRO A 567 -28.88 -17.05 -35.79
N PRO A 568 -29.07 -18.36 -36.00
CA PRO A 568 -27.95 -19.28 -36.23
C PRO A 568 -27.17 -18.94 -37.51
N GLY A 569 -25.86 -19.18 -37.49
CA GLY A 569 -24.94 -18.85 -38.58
C GLY A 569 -24.43 -17.40 -38.54
N GLY A 570 -23.81 -16.95 -39.64
CA GLY A 570 -23.24 -15.60 -39.76
C GLY A 570 -21.89 -15.44 -39.05
N VAL A 571 -21.47 -14.18 -38.90
CA VAL A 571 -20.20 -13.80 -38.26
C VAL A 571 -20.50 -12.84 -37.11
N LEU A 572 -19.92 -13.09 -35.94
CA LEU A 572 -20.01 -12.19 -34.79
C LEU A 572 -18.63 -11.59 -34.52
N LEU A 573 -18.51 -10.27 -34.72
CA LEU A 573 -17.32 -9.50 -34.37
C LEU A 573 -17.47 -9.02 -32.93
N ILE A 574 -16.48 -9.24 -32.07
CA ILE A 574 -16.52 -8.84 -30.66
C ILE A 574 -15.26 -8.04 -30.32
N SER A 575 -15.42 -6.93 -29.61
CA SER A 575 -14.31 -6.17 -29.04
C SER A 575 -13.74 -6.88 -27.81
N ASP A 576 -12.46 -7.25 -27.85
CA ASP A 576 -11.74 -7.80 -26.70
C ASP A 576 -11.55 -6.78 -25.57
N GLU A 577 -11.68 -5.49 -25.88
CA GLU A 577 -11.54 -4.39 -24.93
C GLU A 577 -12.88 -3.98 -24.31
N ASN A 578 -13.99 -4.60 -24.73
CA ASN A 578 -15.36 -4.20 -24.40
C ASN A 578 -15.66 -2.72 -24.75
N HIS A 579 -14.92 -2.15 -25.71
CA HIS A 579 -15.24 -0.84 -26.28
C HIS A 579 -16.28 -1.00 -27.40
N PRO A 580 -17.21 -0.04 -27.56
CA PRO A 580 -18.16 -0.04 -28.65
C PRO A 580 -17.40 -0.05 -29.99
N LEU A 581 -17.79 -0.94 -30.90
CA LEU A 581 -17.20 -1.03 -32.24
C LEU A 581 -17.75 0.06 -33.18
N VAL A 582 -18.84 0.72 -32.77
CA VAL A 582 -19.52 1.77 -33.53
C VAL A 582 -19.93 2.88 -32.56
N ASP A 583 -19.63 4.13 -32.92
CA ASP A 583 -20.08 5.31 -32.20
C ASP A 583 -21.57 5.56 -32.45
N LEU A 584 -22.44 4.85 -31.73
CA LEU A 584 -23.89 5.13 -31.70
C LEU A 584 -24.27 5.98 -30.48
N ILE A 585 -25.15 6.96 -30.74
CA ILE A 585 -25.85 7.94 -29.88
C ILE A 585 -25.55 7.88 -28.36
N PRO A 586 -25.28 9.01 -27.67
CA PRO A 586 -25.01 9.04 -26.24
C PRO A 586 -26.14 8.39 -25.41
N ILE A 587 -25.82 7.25 -24.80
CA ILE A 587 -26.66 6.37 -23.98
C ILE A 587 -27.13 7.04 -22.67
N ASN A 588 -26.66 8.25 -22.36
CA ASN A 588 -26.82 8.88 -21.06
C ASN A 588 -28.25 9.35 -20.70
N SER A 589 -29.24 9.27 -21.60
CA SER A 589 -30.59 9.83 -21.35
C SER A 589 -31.62 8.85 -20.77
N PHE A 590 -31.34 7.55 -20.67
CA PHE A 590 -32.37 6.55 -20.30
C PHE A 590 -32.77 6.52 -18.81
N ASN A 591 -31.96 7.10 -17.93
CA ASN A 591 -32.23 7.06 -16.49
C ASN A 591 -33.41 7.93 -16.07
N GLU A 592 -33.67 9.04 -16.77
CA GLU A 592 -34.76 9.97 -16.45
C GLU A 592 -36.10 9.61 -17.11
N MET A 593 -36.12 8.59 -17.98
CA MET A 593 -37.32 8.21 -18.75
C MET A 593 -38.30 7.32 -17.96
N THR A 594 -39.60 7.54 -18.17
CA THR A 594 -40.65 6.63 -17.69
C THR A 594 -40.62 5.29 -18.45
N GLN A 595 -41.24 4.24 -17.91
CA GLN A 595 -41.25 2.93 -18.60
C GLN A 595 -41.95 3.00 -19.96
N LEU A 596 -42.98 3.83 -20.10
CA LEU A 596 -43.65 4.05 -21.38
C LEU A 596 -42.72 4.73 -22.40
N GLN A 597 -41.96 5.75 -21.99
CA GLN A 597 -40.97 6.39 -22.85
C GLN A 597 -39.88 5.40 -23.28
N ARG A 598 -39.42 4.54 -22.36
CA ARG A 598 -38.44 3.48 -22.67
C ARG A 598 -38.95 2.49 -23.71
N TRP A 599 -40.25 2.16 -23.69
CA TRP A 599 -40.85 1.28 -24.71
C TRP A 599 -40.81 1.90 -26.10
N TYR A 600 -41.22 3.17 -26.24
CA TYR A 600 -41.16 3.86 -27.53
C TYR A 600 -39.74 4.07 -28.03
N GLU A 601 -38.80 4.36 -27.12
CA GLU A 601 -37.38 4.44 -27.47
C GLU A 601 -36.82 3.09 -27.91
N LEU A 602 -37.22 1.98 -27.27
CA LEU A 602 -36.84 0.65 -27.70
C LEU A 602 -37.36 0.35 -29.13
N GLN A 603 -38.61 0.71 -29.44
CA GLN A 603 -39.18 0.57 -30.79
C GLN A 603 -38.40 1.38 -31.82
N ARG A 604 -38.07 2.64 -31.51
CA ARG A 604 -37.29 3.52 -32.37
C ARG A 604 -35.88 2.97 -32.62
N LEU A 605 -35.23 2.47 -31.57
CA LEU A 605 -33.86 1.97 -31.63
C LEU A 605 -33.75 0.61 -32.28
N ALA A 606 -34.75 -0.28 -32.14
CA ALA A 606 -34.70 -1.62 -32.69
C ALA A 606 -34.36 -1.66 -34.20
N SER A 607 -34.95 -0.75 -34.98
CA SER A 607 -34.68 -0.63 -36.41
C SER A 607 -33.24 -0.16 -36.71
N ILE A 608 -32.75 0.80 -35.92
CA ILE A 608 -31.39 1.33 -36.04
C ILE A 608 -30.37 0.25 -35.66
N LEU A 609 -30.59 -0.44 -34.54
CA LEU A 609 -29.69 -1.43 -33.95
C LEU A 609 -29.56 -2.69 -34.79
N ASN A 610 -30.61 -3.11 -35.49
CA ASN A 610 -30.55 -4.27 -36.38
C ASN A 610 -29.90 -3.97 -37.73
N ASN A 611 -29.84 -2.69 -38.13
CA ASN A 611 -29.27 -2.23 -39.39
C ASN A 611 -28.17 -1.19 -39.15
N THR A 612 -27.27 -1.46 -38.21
CA THR A 612 -26.16 -0.55 -37.91
C THR A 612 -25.07 -0.68 -38.96
N PRO A 613 -24.76 0.39 -39.71
CA PRO A 613 -23.55 0.39 -40.52
C PRO A 613 -22.33 0.39 -39.61
N PHE A 614 -21.33 -0.43 -39.94
CA PHE A 614 -20.10 -0.52 -39.19
C PHE A 614 -18.88 -0.50 -40.13
N ASP A 615 -17.81 0.11 -39.64
CA ASP A 615 -16.48 0.14 -40.26
C ASP A 615 -15.48 -0.22 -39.16
N VAL A 616 -15.18 -1.50 -39.02
CA VAL A 616 -14.38 -2.02 -37.92
C VAL A 616 -13.01 -2.43 -38.43
N GLN A 617 -11.97 -1.89 -37.80
CA GLN A 617 -10.59 -2.25 -38.04
C GLN A 617 -9.96 -2.78 -36.76
N GLY A 618 -9.40 -3.99 -36.82
CA GLY A 618 -8.76 -4.59 -35.67
C GLY A 618 -7.85 -5.76 -36.01
N VAL A 619 -7.02 -6.16 -35.05
CA VAL A 619 -6.22 -7.38 -35.12
C VAL A 619 -7.02 -8.53 -34.52
N VAL A 620 -7.06 -9.65 -35.24
CA VAL A 620 -7.76 -10.87 -34.80
C VAL A 620 -6.98 -11.52 -33.65
N THR A 621 -7.58 -11.60 -32.48
CA THR A 621 -6.94 -12.19 -31.28
C THR A 621 -7.43 -13.61 -30.99
N ASN A 622 -8.66 -13.92 -31.40
CA ASN A 622 -9.28 -15.22 -31.21
C ASN A 622 -10.30 -15.52 -32.31
N LEU A 623 -10.44 -16.81 -32.64
CA LEU A 623 -11.38 -17.34 -33.62
C LEU A 623 -12.05 -18.58 -33.02
N SER A 624 -13.36 -18.58 -32.91
CA SER A 624 -14.14 -19.76 -32.49
C SER A 624 -15.40 -19.91 -33.33
N VAL A 625 -15.93 -21.13 -33.41
CA VAL A 625 -17.20 -21.41 -34.08
C VAL A 625 -18.12 -22.06 -33.08
N ASP A 626 -19.29 -21.47 -32.88
CA ASP A 626 -20.28 -21.97 -31.94
C ASP A 626 -21.06 -23.14 -32.51
N ALA A 627 -21.79 -23.86 -31.65
CA ALA A 627 -22.66 -24.98 -32.03
C ALA A 627 -23.73 -24.59 -33.09
N ASN A 628 -24.09 -23.30 -33.15
CA ASN A 628 -25.02 -22.74 -34.12
C ASN A 628 -24.38 -22.40 -35.48
N GLY A 629 -23.09 -22.68 -35.67
CA GLY A 629 -22.35 -22.39 -36.92
C GLY A 629 -21.97 -20.93 -37.11
N THR A 630 -22.13 -20.08 -36.09
CA THR A 630 -21.71 -18.68 -36.11
C THR A 630 -20.21 -18.58 -35.86
N LEU A 631 -19.50 -17.81 -36.70
CA LEU A 631 -18.06 -17.56 -36.55
C LEU A 631 -17.83 -16.37 -35.61
N TYR A 632 -17.21 -16.62 -34.47
CA TYR A 632 -16.83 -15.62 -33.48
C TYR A 632 -15.42 -15.12 -33.79
N ILE A 633 -15.28 -13.81 -33.97
CA ILE A 633 -14.02 -13.13 -34.22
C ILE A 633 -13.82 -12.09 -33.14
N SER A 634 -12.89 -12.35 -32.25
CA SER A 634 -12.41 -11.35 -31.30
C SER A 634 -11.45 -10.40 -32.00
N LEU A 635 -11.74 -9.11 -31.91
CA LEU A 635 -10.96 -8.03 -32.45
C LEU A 635 -10.40 -7.19 -31.31
N HIS A 636 -9.12 -6.90 -31.41
CA HIS A 636 -8.47 -5.85 -30.64
C HIS A 636 -8.23 -4.67 -31.57
N GLU A 637 -8.42 -3.44 -31.09
CA GLU A 637 -8.19 -2.25 -31.91
C GLU A 637 -6.80 -2.31 -32.55
N ALA A 638 -6.72 -2.00 -33.84
CA ALA A 638 -5.46 -2.07 -34.55
C ALA A 638 -4.46 -1.10 -33.90
N LEU A 639 -3.40 -1.65 -33.32
CA LEU A 639 -2.28 -0.84 -32.84
C LEU A 639 -1.80 0.04 -34.00
N ASN A 640 -1.80 1.36 -33.79
CA ASN A 640 -1.10 2.30 -34.66
C ASN A 640 0.31 1.75 -34.95
N GLU A 641 0.78 1.84 -36.20
CA GLU A 641 2.12 1.33 -36.59
C GLU A 641 3.25 1.93 -35.70
N ASP A 642 2.99 3.08 -35.06
CA ASP A 642 3.85 3.75 -34.06
C ASP A 642 3.92 3.05 -32.69
N ALA A 643 3.00 2.15 -32.35
CA ALA A 643 2.94 1.46 -31.06
C ALA A 643 3.82 0.20 -31.00
N LEU A 644 4.19 -0.38 -32.15
CA LEU A 644 5.02 -1.58 -32.23
C LEU A 644 6.39 -1.47 -31.50
N PRO A 645 7.17 -0.37 -31.62
CA PRO A 645 8.41 -0.21 -30.85
C PRO A 645 8.20 -0.20 -29.34
N LEU A 646 7.02 0.24 -28.86
CA LEU A 646 6.66 0.27 -27.44
C LEU A 646 6.58 -1.15 -26.86
N PHE A 647 5.89 -2.05 -27.56
CA PHE A 647 5.73 -3.44 -27.13
C PHE A 647 7.07 -4.18 -27.12
N VAL A 648 7.90 -3.97 -28.14
CA VAL A 648 9.24 -4.56 -28.23
C VAL A 648 10.12 -4.04 -27.08
N CYS A 649 10.16 -2.74 -26.83
CA CYS A 649 10.93 -2.16 -25.73
C CYS A 649 10.49 -2.71 -24.37
N ARG A 650 9.19 -2.86 -24.15
CA ARG A 650 8.66 -3.41 -22.91
C ARG A 650 8.99 -4.89 -22.73
N ALA A 651 8.85 -5.69 -23.78
CA ALA A 651 9.23 -7.11 -23.75
C ALA A 651 10.73 -7.27 -23.42
N MET A 652 11.59 -6.45 -24.04
CA MET A 652 13.03 -6.43 -23.75
C MET A 652 13.33 -6.01 -22.31
N PHE A 653 12.63 -5.01 -21.78
CA PHE A 653 12.79 -4.58 -20.39
C PHE A 653 12.37 -5.66 -19.39
N ILE A 654 11.26 -6.35 -19.64
CA ILE A 654 10.81 -7.51 -18.88
C ILE A 654 11.88 -8.62 -18.87
N LEU A 655 12.41 -8.96 -20.05
CA LEU A 655 13.45 -9.98 -20.21
C LEU A 655 14.70 -9.58 -19.42
N PHE A 656 15.12 -8.33 -19.51
CA PHE A 656 16.26 -7.78 -18.78
C PHE A 656 16.09 -7.89 -17.25
N LEU A 657 14.91 -7.50 -16.72
CA LEU A 657 14.61 -7.63 -15.29
C LEU A 657 14.61 -9.10 -14.85
N ALA A 658 14.02 -10.00 -15.66
CA ALA A 658 14.00 -11.44 -15.37
C ALA A 658 15.43 -12.02 -15.29
N ILE A 659 16.31 -11.66 -16.23
CA ILE A 659 17.73 -12.06 -16.21
C ILE A 659 18.41 -11.56 -14.92
N CYS A 660 18.16 -10.31 -14.53
CA CYS A 660 18.71 -9.73 -13.32
C CYS A 660 18.22 -10.44 -12.04
N VAL A 661 16.96 -10.86 -11.99
CA VAL A 661 16.39 -11.68 -10.89
C VAL A 661 17.11 -13.02 -10.80
N VAL A 662 17.27 -13.75 -11.92
CA VAL A 662 17.91 -15.07 -11.96
C VAL A 662 19.39 -14.99 -11.55
N ILE A 663 20.15 -14.05 -12.10
CA ILE A 663 21.57 -13.88 -11.78
C ILE A 663 21.76 -13.48 -10.31
N ASN A 664 21.01 -12.50 -9.80
CA ASN A 664 21.18 -12.08 -8.41
C ASN A 664 20.68 -13.14 -7.43
N GLY A 665 19.57 -13.83 -7.75
CA GLY A 665 19.03 -14.93 -6.96
C GLY A 665 20.03 -16.08 -6.82
N SER A 666 20.59 -16.57 -7.93
CA SER A 666 21.62 -17.63 -7.92
C SER A 666 22.86 -17.22 -7.12
N LEU A 667 23.35 -15.98 -7.29
CA LEU A 667 24.49 -15.47 -6.51
C LEU A 667 24.19 -15.38 -5.02
N ILE A 668 22.97 -15.03 -4.61
CA ILE A 668 22.57 -15.01 -3.19
C ILE A 668 22.66 -16.43 -2.63
N ILE A 669 22.05 -17.41 -3.30
CA ILE A 669 22.03 -18.81 -2.86
C ILE A 669 23.46 -19.35 -2.72
N ILE A 670 24.29 -19.19 -3.76
CA ILE A 670 25.69 -19.66 -3.75
C ILE A 670 26.48 -19.00 -2.61
N ARG A 671 26.35 -17.69 -2.40
CA ARG A 671 27.09 -16.97 -1.34
C ARG A 671 26.60 -17.34 0.06
N VAL A 672 25.30 -17.53 0.27
CA VAL A 672 24.74 -17.98 1.54
C VAL A 672 25.21 -19.40 1.87
N LEU A 673 25.16 -20.33 0.91
CA LEU A 673 25.67 -21.68 1.09
C LEU A 673 27.16 -21.69 1.43
N ASN A 674 27.96 -20.88 0.74
CA ASN A 674 29.39 -20.75 1.03
C ASN A 674 29.65 -20.16 2.43
N ASN A 675 28.86 -19.18 2.88
CA ASN A 675 29.00 -18.64 4.23
C ASN A 675 28.59 -19.63 5.33
N LYS A 676 27.56 -20.46 5.08
CA LYS A 676 27.20 -21.57 5.98
C LYS A 676 28.31 -22.60 6.08
N ARG A 677 28.91 -22.98 4.94
CA ARG A 677 30.08 -23.89 4.90
C ARG A 677 31.30 -23.27 5.61
N ARG A 678 31.56 -21.98 5.42
CA ARG A 678 32.59 -21.21 6.15
C ARG A 678 32.41 -21.35 7.65
N LEU A 679 31.22 -21.06 8.17
CA LEU A 679 30.97 -21.11 9.62
C LEU A 679 31.18 -22.51 10.20
N ARG A 680 30.77 -23.56 9.46
CA ARG A 680 31.02 -24.95 9.87
C ARG A 680 32.51 -25.28 9.96
N LYS A 681 33.32 -24.85 8.98
CA LYS A 681 34.77 -25.09 8.99
C LYS A 681 35.50 -24.29 10.07
N ILE A 682 35.05 -23.07 10.36
CA ILE A 682 35.59 -22.25 11.45
C ILE A 682 35.30 -22.90 12.79
N THR A 683 34.05 -23.34 13.01
CA THR A 683 33.69 -24.05 14.24
C THR A 683 34.47 -25.36 14.40
N GLU A 684 34.58 -26.18 13.35
CA GLU A 684 35.41 -27.40 13.39
C GLU A 684 36.90 -27.12 13.69
N TYR A 685 37.45 -26.00 13.20
CA TYR A 685 38.80 -25.58 13.53
C TYR A 685 38.93 -25.21 15.01
N TYR A 686 37.98 -24.48 15.56
CA TYR A 686 37.99 -24.09 16.98
C TYR A 686 37.77 -25.30 17.89
N ASP A 687 36.84 -26.20 17.57
CA ASP A 687 36.65 -27.45 18.32
C ASP A 687 37.96 -28.24 18.41
N LYS A 688 38.67 -28.44 17.29
CA LYS A 688 39.98 -29.12 17.29
C LYS A 688 41.05 -28.36 18.07
N CYS A 689 41.08 -27.02 17.98
CA CYS A 689 42.07 -26.20 18.68
C CYS A 689 41.95 -26.34 20.21
N TYR A 690 40.71 -26.39 20.72
CA TYR A 690 40.45 -26.53 22.16
C TYR A 690 40.35 -27.99 22.65
N GLU A 691 40.11 -28.97 21.77
CA GLU A 691 40.17 -30.42 22.11
C GLU A 691 41.59 -30.90 22.38
N VAL A 692 42.59 -30.41 21.63
CA VAL A 692 44.00 -30.82 21.77
C VAL A 692 44.58 -30.49 23.16
N ASP A 693 44.00 -29.50 23.86
CA ASP A 693 44.46 -29.01 25.15
C ASP A 693 43.57 -29.50 26.34
N ASN A 694 42.64 -30.44 26.12
CA ASN A 694 41.82 -30.99 27.21
C ASN A 694 42.48 -32.28 27.79
N PRO A 695 43.13 -32.25 28.98
CA PRO A 695 43.87 -33.39 29.53
C PRO A 695 42.97 -34.53 30.06
N SER A 696 41.68 -34.56 29.70
CA SER A 696 40.67 -35.47 30.25
C SER A 696 39.95 -36.36 29.22
N ALA A 697 40.48 -36.50 28.01
CA ALA A 697 40.03 -37.52 27.07
C ALA A 697 40.90 -38.79 27.19
N PRO A 698 40.34 -39.97 27.52
CA PRO A 698 41.11 -41.22 27.50
C PRO A 698 41.44 -41.58 26.05
N ARG A 699 42.71 -41.92 25.80
CA ARG A 699 43.15 -42.56 24.55
C ARG A 699 42.61 -43.97 24.43
#